data_AF-A0A2V9JS74-F1
#
_entry.id   AF-A0A2V9JS74-F1
#
_cell.length_a   1.000
_cell.length_b   1.000
_cell.length_c   1.000
_cell.angle_alpha   90.00
_cell.angle_beta   90.00
_cell.angle_gamma   90.00
#
_symmetry.space_group_name_H-M   'P 1'
#
loop_
_entity.id
_entity.type
_entity.pdbx_description
1 polymer ?
#
loop_
_entity_poly.entity_id
_entity_poly.type
_entity_poly.pdbx_seq_one_letter_code
_entity_poly.pdbx_strand_id
1 'polypeptide(L)'
;MRLNRSLPLLFLVGVLFLTCLSAKAEDVSSTGNVAEAYHALHKFQLSGQTAVAENLVLKRDRVEMTFSGTFYFEEPAIGKTRGAVFLGQGTFHAPAPPSEFELDNLRRMLKADKVNSDFHSAVLRFTDDTADLVPPNSLRQGEVPREARKLAEEFEPRFLKETGANLAARVAVSVLNRESPGFFLGEFEGGKRGRFTFLFDSQSRIPVAHFGINAGEKGIIFAHRNVGGGTDVWMAFYSLEDYQRGRVNYSDAYDLVSIPHYAIEIDVTNPKKVMRTEVHMDLESLVNGLNAFPLVVGESLPEYDSIRLKKELRLKAARFADGSTLEAIQEEWEGGLTVFLPAPRAAGEKFSMILELAGDFMYDSPFLSECTYPRETSEWYPRHGYLRRSTFDLTFRHRKRDKAVSAGLRVRYEPSPDNDKEMISEWKVDTPVALTTFGVGPFEPHTEMVDLKGNKIPITFYSLPGYLLAIKEDFVVAELMNSLRYFSALFGDYPYGSFGAMYHPRAFGQGFATMLLLPRSDNATKYTFSFISHETAHQWWGDVVGWRSYRDQWLSEGFAEYSGVLYTARRERPKDAEELVHSMRESLRQPPETQLGIASGRVVDVGPLILGRRLATRETENAYQTLIYNKGALVLRMLHFLFADPQTGDPQPFYDMMSDFVARHRNGWATTESFIEVANNHFTSTPVAQRYKMKDLNWFFRQWVYETYLPSYRLEYDLENAADGSVLLKGIVYQENAGEKWFMPLPLVLRYEKDQQARGLVYAYGPSTPIQIKIPGRPKEVDLDPQHWVLSEKTSVKRLK
;
A
#
# COMPACT_ATOMS: atom_id res chain seq x y z
N MET A 1 -35.59 61.01 -8.43
CA MET A 1 -34.66 62.08 -8.82
C MET A 1 -34.00 61.67 -10.14
N ARG A 2 -34.40 62.28 -11.26
CA ARG A 2 -33.87 62.05 -12.62
C ARG A 2 -32.62 62.91 -12.82
N LEU A 3 -31.63 62.41 -13.56
CA LEU A 3 -30.68 63.12 -14.45
C LEU A 3 -29.68 62.07 -14.98
N ASN A 4 -29.86 61.46 -16.15
CA ASN A 4 -29.51 61.93 -17.51
C ASN A 4 -28.08 62.45 -17.69
N ARG A 5 -27.26 61.73 -18.49
CA ARG A 5 -26.41 62.30 -19.56
C ARG A 5 -25.63 61.24 -20.39
N SER A 6 -25.94 61.24 -21.70
CA SER A 6 -25.05 61.16 -22.89
C SER A 6 -24.15 59.94 -23.20
N LEU A 7 -24.46 59.28 -24.33
CA LEU A 7 -23.54 58.65 -25.33
C LEU A 7 -22.74 59.74 -26.11
N PRO A 8 -21.77 59.45 -27.02
CA PRO A 8 -21.31 58.17 -27.62
C PRO A 8 -19.76 58.01 -27.77
N LEU A 9 -19.25 56.81 -28.12
CA LEU A 9 -18.50 56.52 -29.38
C LEU A 9 -17.88 55.10 -29.37
N LEU A 10 -17.97 54.45 -30.54
CA LEU A 10 -17.49 53.12 -30.88
C LEU A 10 -15.96 52.98 -30.78
N PHE A 11 -15.49 51.82 -30.32
CA PHE A 11 -14.33 51.16 -30.91
C PHE A 11 -14.67 49.69 -31.18
N LEU A 12 -14.59 49.33 -32.45
CA LEU A 12 -14.84 48.04 -33.04
C LEU A 12 -13.61 47.15 -32.83
N VAL A 13 -13.72 46.04 -32.09
CA VAL A 13 -12.77 44.93 -32.18
C VAL A 13 -13.58 43.70 -32.54
N GLY A 14 -13.37 43.23 -33.77
CA GLY A 14 -14.09 42.09 -34.34
C GLY A 14 -13.81 40.81 -33.57
N VAL A 15 -14.86 40.24 -32.99
CA VAL A 15 -14.88 38.84 -32.55
C VAL A 15 -15.26 38.00 -33.76
N LEU A 16 -14.29 37.26 -34.31
CA LEU A 16 -14.55 36.20 -35.29
C LEU A 16 -15.24 35.04 -34.56
N PHE A 17 -16.55 34.91 -34.79
CA PHE A 17 -17.29 33.68 -34.50
C PHE A 17 -16.77 32.58 -35.44
N LEU A 18 -15.92 31.70 -34.93
CA LEU A 18 -15.68 30.40 -35.56
C LEU A 18 -16.83 29.48 -35.14
N THR A 19 -17.74 29.28 -36.09
CA THR A 19 -18.77 28.24 -36.07
C THR A 19 -18.14 26.88 -35.72
N CYS A 20 -18.60 26.26 -34.64
CA CYS A 20 -18.33 24.86 -34.32
C CYS A 20 -18.83 23.97 -35.46
N LEU A 21 -17.93 23.59 -36.38
CA LEU A 21 -18.10 22.40 -37.17
C LEU A 21 -17.97 21.22 -36.22
N SER A 22 -19.07 20.53 -35.95
CA SER A 22 -19.04 19.25 -35.25
C SER A 22 -18.13 18.31 -36.04
N ALA A 23 -16.96 18.00 -35.51
CA ALA A 23 -16.18 16.89 -35.99
C ALA A 23 -17.07 15.65 -35.86
N LYS A 24 -17.42 15.03 -36.99
CA LYS A 24 -18.05 13.72 -37.00
C LYS A 24 -17.13 12.78 -36.22
N ALA A 25 -17.65 12.20 -35.15
CA ALA A 25 -17.01 11.08 -34.49
C ALA A 25 -16.78 10.01 -35.56
N GLU A 26 -15.52 9.65 -35.82
CA GLU A 26 -15.22 8.46 -36.60
C GLU A 26 -15.72 7.27 -35.80
N ASP A 27 -16.73 6.62 -36.36
CA ASP A 27 -17.25 5.35 -35.91
C ASP A 27 -16.12 4.34 -36.08
N VAL A 28 -15.60 3.81 -34.96
CA VAL A 28 -14.77 2.61 -34.98
C VAL A 28 -15.69 1.49 -35.45
N SER A 29 -15.69 1.26 -36.76
CA SER A 29 -16.55 0.26 -37.38
C SER A 29 -16.27 -1.09 -36.72
N SER A 30 -17.34 -1.68 -36.19
CA SER A 30 -17.48 -3.11 -35.93
C SER A 30 -16.75 -3.94 -36.99
N THR A 31 -15.96 -4.93 -36.54
CA THR A 31 -15.28 -6.02 -37.28
C THR A 31 -13.75 -5.98 -37.45
N GLY A 32 -13.00 -5.07 -36.80
CA GLY A 32 -11.56 -5.29 -36.55
C GLY A 32 -11.39 -6.07 -35.25
N ASN A 33 -10.65 -7.18 -35.22
CA ASN A 33 -10.50 -7.96 -33.99
C ASN A 33 -9.84 -7.06 -32.92
N VAL A 34 -10.42 -6.98 -31.72
CA VAL A 34 -9.91 -6.13 -30.63
C VAL A 34 -8.46 -6.50 -30.25
N ALA A 35 -8.01 -7.72 -30.54
CA ALA A 35 -6.61 -8.09 -30.43
C ALA A 35 -5.70 -7.68 -31.59
N GLU A 36 -6.23 -7.45 -32.80
CA GLU A 36 -5.43 -6.84 -33.89
C GLU A 36 -4.97 -5.43 -33.47
N ALA A 37 -5.80 -4.71 -32.73
CA ALA A 37 -5.45 -3.43 -32.14
C ALA A 37 -4.26 -3.55 -31.17
N TYR A 38 -4.24 -4.57 -30.30
CA TYR A 38 -3.09 -4.84 -29.43
C TYR A 38 -1.83 -5.19 -30.24
N HIS A 39 -1.93 -6.13 -31.19
CA HIS A 39 -0.77 -6.57 -31.98
C HIS A 39 -0.18 -5.45 -32.84
N ALA A 40 -0.99 -4.49 -33.30
CA ALA A 40 -0.49 -3.30 -33.99
C ALA A 40 0.33 -2.41 -33.05
N LEU A 41 -0.14 -2.19 -31.83
CA LEU A 41 0.53 -1.36 -30.82
C LEU A 41 1.81 -2.01 -30.26
N HIS A 42 1.81 -3.33 -30.11
CA HIS A 42 2.93 -4.06 -29.53
C HIS A 42 4.19 -4.06 -30.41
N LYS A 43 4.03 -3.95 -31.73
CA LYS A 43 5.17 -3.89 -32.66
C LYS A 43 6.02 -2.64 -32.50
N PHE A 44 5.41 -1.53 -32.08
CA PHE A 44 6.00 -0.19 -32.01
C PHE A 44 6.88 0.16 -33.24
N GLN A 45 6.36 -0.08 -34.44
CA GLN A 45 7.11 0.07 -35.68
C GLN A 45 7.07 1.52 -36.17
N LEU A 46 8.23 2.07 -36.56
CA LEU A 46 8.34 3.44 -37.07
C LEU A 46 8.00 3.54 -38.56
N SER A 47 7.18 4.51 -38.94
CA SER A 47 6.56 4.65 -40.28
C SER A 47 7.40 5.41 -41.31
N GLY A 48 8.53 5.98 -40.91
CA GLY A 48 9.28 6.95 -41.72
C GLY A 48 8.69 8.37 -41.70
N GLN A 49 7.52 8.58 -41.08
CA GLN A 49 7.05 9.93 -40.78
C GLN A 49 7.93 10.58 -39.72
N THR A 50 8.36 11.81 -39.98
CA THR A 50 9.28 12.57 -39.14
C THR A 50 8.83 14.01 -38.98
N ALA A 51 9.26 14.66 -37.90
CA ALA A 51 9.12 16.10 -37.72
C ALA A 51 10.37 16.68 -37.07
N VAL A 52 10.85 17.82 -37.58
CA VAL A 52 11.93 18.57 -36.96
C VAL A 52 11.32 19.51 -35.93
N ALA A 53 11.84 19.44 -34.71
CA ALA A 53 11.48 20.30 -33.60
C ALA A 53 12.60 21.31 -33.34
N GLU A 54 12.24 22.58 -33.23
CA GLU A 54 13.13 23.66 -32.82
C GLU A 54 12.57 24.29 -31.55
N ASN A 55 13.14 23.95 -30.39
CA ASN A 55 12.66 24.35 -29.07
C ASN A 55 11.16 24.06 -28.86
N LEU A 56 10.68 22.91 -29.34
CA LEU A 56 9.31 22.47 -29.10
C LEU A 56 9.14 22.18 -27.61
N VAL A 57 8.18 22.83 -26.97
CA VAL A 57 7.86 22.63 -25.55
C VAL A 57 6.65 21.72 -25.43
N LEU A 58 6.85 20.57 -24.80
CA LEU A 58 5.80 19.66 -24.37
C LEU A 58 5.57 19.83 -22.87
N LYS A 59 4.36 20.21 -22.48
CA LYS A 59 3.97 20.31 -21.08
C LYS A 59 2.93 19.25 -20.73
N ARG A 60 3.20 18.49 -19.68
CA ARG A 60 2.30 17.48 -19.12
C ARG A 60 2.19 17.70 -17.63
N ASP A 61 1.03 18.20 -17.20
CA ASP A 61 0.79 18.64 -15.82
C ASP A 61 1.87 19.66 -15.37
N ARG A 62 2.69 19.30 -14.40
CA ARG A 62 3.82 20.08 -13.89
C ARG A 62 5.13 19.92 -14.67
N VAL A 63 5.22 18.91 -15.53
CA VAL A 63 6.46 18.54 -16.22
C VAL A 63 6.55 19.30 -17.54
N GLU A 64 7.67 19.94 -17.77
CA GLU A 64 8.01 20.62 -19.00
C GLU A 64 9.22 19.94 -19.65
N MET A 65 9.08 19.63 -20.94
CA MET A 65 10.12 18.99 -21.75
C MET A 65 10.34 19.84 -22.99
N THR A 66 11.58 20.24 -23.26
CA THR A 66 11.93 20.99 -24.48
C THR A 66 12.70 20.08 -25.43
N PHE A 67 12.38 20.14 -26.72
CA PHE A 67 12.95 19.29 -27.76
C PHE A 67 13.51 20.13 -28.92
N SER A 68 14.78 19.91 -29.24
CA SER A 68 15.49 20.47 -30.40
C SER A 68 16.19 19.34 -31.16
N GLY A 69 15.57 18.85 -32.23
CA GLY A 69 15.99 17.62 -32.92
C GLY A 69 14.91 17.07 -33.85
N THR A 70 14.86 15.74 -34.00
CA THR A 70 13.91 15.08 -34.91
C THR A 70 13.10 14.02 -34.17
N PHE A 71 11.78 14.07 -34.35
CA PHE A 71 10.85 13.01 -33.99
C PHE A 71 10.67 12.03 -35.16
N TYR A 72 10.60 10.74 -34.84
CA TYR A 72 10.29 9.63 -35.73
C TYR A 72 9.04 8.94 -35.19
N PHE A 73 7.96 8.93 -35.96
CA PHE A 73 6.64 8.51 -35.49
C PHE A 73 6.36 7.03 -35.78
N GLU A 74 5.66 6.41 -34.84
CA GLU A 74 5.05 5.09 -35.01
C GLU A 74 4.06 5.09 -36.20
N GLU A 75 3.95 3.95 -36.87
CA GLU A 75 2.84 3.66 -37.77
C GLU A 75 1.49 3.84 -37.05
N PRO A 76 0.52 4.58 -37.64
CA PRO A 76 -0.77 4.77 -37.00
C PRO A 76 -1.44 3.44 -36.64
N ALA A 77 -1.72 3.24 -35.35
CA ALA A 77 -2.45 2.11 -34.82
C ALA A 77 -3.84 2.58 -34.38
N ILE A 78 -4.88 1.87 -34.81
CA ILE A 78 -6.28 2.24 -34.52
C ILE A 78 -6.56 3.70 -34.97
N GLY A 79 -6.07 4.06 -36.15
CA GLY A 79 -6.32 5.35 -36.80
C GLY A 79 -5.48 6.54 -36.30
N LYS A 80 -4.60 6.38 -35.30
CA LYS A 80 -3.74 7.47 -34.80
C LYS A 80 -2.33 6.99 -34.44
N THR A 81 -1.34 7.87 -34.54
CA THR A 81 -0.01 7.65 -33.99
C THR A 81 -0.07 7.61 -32.46
N ARG A 82 0.52 6.58 -31.82
CA ARG A 82 0.50 6.39 -30.35
C ARG A 82 1.89 6.36 -29.72
N GLY A 83 2.94 6.54 -30.53
CA GLY A 83 4.31 6.62 -30.06
C GLY A 83 5.23 7.39 -31.00
N ALA A 84 6.37 7.78 -30.45
CA ALA A 84 7.44 8.44 -31.19
C ALA A 84 8.81 8.19 -30.54
N VAL A 85 9.86 8.23 -31.35
CA VAL A 85 11.25 8.31 -30.87
C VAL A 85 11.81 9.68 -31.23
N PHE A 86 12.46 10.34 -30.27
CA PHE A 86 13.16 11.59 -30.47
C PHE A 86 14.67 11.39 -30.41
N LEU A 87 15.39 12.03 -31.34
CA LEU A 87 16.85 12.16 -31.30
C LEU A 87 17.22 13.63 -31.45
N GLY A 88 18.03 14.17 -30.54
CA GLY A 88 18.45 15.58 -30.55
C GLY A 88 19.00 16.06 -29.23
N GLN A 89 18.78 17.32 -28.91
CA GLN A 89 19.03 17.89 -27.58
C GLN A 89 17.69 18.24 -26.94
N GLY A 90 17.52 17.83 -25.69
CA GLY A 90 16.34 18.20 -24.93
C GLY A 90 16.64 18.50 -23.47
N THR A 91 15.68 19.16 -22.82
CA THR A 91 15.72 19.48 -21.40
C THR A 91 14.43 19.02 -20.75
N PHE A 92 14.56 18.52 -19.53
CA PHE A 92 13.47 18.06 -18.69
C PHE A 92 13.45 18.89 -17.41
N HIS A 93 12.29 19.43 -17.06
CA HIS A 93 12.07 20.21 -15.86
C HIS A 93 10.78 19.75 -15.16
N ALA A 94 10.90 19.28 -13.91
CA ALA A 94 9.75 18.99 -13.05
C ALA A 94 9.98 19.57 -11.64
N PRO A 95 9.18 20.56 -11.22
CA PRO A 95 9.21 21.04 -9.85
C PRO A 95 8.61 20.01 -8.88
N ALA A 96 9.11 20.01 -7.64
CA ALA A 96 8.53 19.20 -6.56
C ALA A 96 7.05 19.58 -6.32
N PRO A 97 6.19 18.63 -5.90
CA PRO A 97 4.86 18.96 -5.43
C PRO A 97 4.88 19.77 -4.14
N PRO A 98 3.77 20.45 -3.81
CA PRO A 98 3.62 21.22 -2.57
C PRO A 98 3.44 20.29 -1.37
N SER A 99 4.25 19.23 -1.29
CA SER A 99 4.32 18.25 -0.22
C SER A 99 5.75 18.24 0.30
N GLU A 100 5.91 18.49 1.60
CA GLU A 100 7.24 18.49 2.25
C GLU A 100 7.91 17.12 2.14
N PHE A 101 7.16 16.03 2.31
CA PHE A 101 7.74 14.69 2.25
C PHE A 101 8.22 14.29 0.84
N GLU A 102 7.59 14.79 -0.23
CA GLU A 102 8.09 14.54 -1.60
C GLU A 102 9.34 15.37 -1.89
N LEU A 103 9.39 16.61 -1.40
CA LEU A 103 10.60 17.44 -1.49
C LEU A 103 11.76 16.79 -0.75
N ASP A 104 11.52 16.27 0.46
CA ASP A 104 12.53 15.55 1.23
C ASP A 104 12.94 14.24 0.57
N ASN A 105 12.02 13.52 -0.06
CA ASN A 105 12.34 12.34 -0.85
C ASN A 105 13.25 12.69 -2.05
N LEU A 106 12.97 13.78 -2.77
CA LEU A 106 13.82 14.28 -3.86
C LEU A 106 15.21 14.68 -3.36
N ARG A 107 15.29 15.40 -2.23
CA ARG A 107 16.57 15.75 -1.60
C ARG A 107 17.35 14.52 -1.19
N ARG A 108 16.69 13.50 -0.65
CA ARG A 108 17.31 12.24 -0.27
C ARG A 108 17.89 11.52 -1.48
N MET A 109 17.08 11.29 -2.51
CA MET A 109 17.41 10.47 -3.68
C MET A 109 18.31 11.20 -4.70
N LEU A 110 18.07 12.49 -4.95
CA LEU A 110 18.69 13.24 -6.05
C LEU A 110 19.58 14.40 -5.62
N LYS A 111 19.62 14.71 -4.31
CA LYS A 111 20.30 15.89 -3.74
C LYS A 111 19.85 17.19 -4.42
N ALA A 112 18.56 17.28 -4.72
CA ALA A 112 17.96 18.40 -5.43
C ALA A 112 16.49 18.64 -5.02
N ASP A 113 16.02 19.88 -5.20
CA ASP A 113 14.64 20.29 -4.88
C ASP A 113 13.68 20.15 -6.07
N LYS A 114 14.18 19.65 -7.21
CA LYS A 114 13.46 19.47 -8.47
C LYS A 114 14.17 18.44 -9.34
N VAL A 115 13.43 17.83 -10.27
CA VAL A 115 14.02 16.95 -11.29
C VAL A 115 14.36 17.79 -12.51
N ASN A 116 15.66 18.04 -12.70
CA ASN A 116 16.20 18.68 -13.90
C ASN A 116 17.21 17.74 -14.55
N SER A 117 17.10 17.57 -15.87
CA SER A 117 18.11 16.88 -16.69
C SER A 117 18.10 17.40 -18.12
N ASP A 118 19.26 17.37 -18.75
CA ASP A 118 19.39 17.27 -20.20
C ASP A 118 19.16 15.82 -20.65
N PHE A 119 18.79 15.61 -21.91
CA PHE A 119 18.70 14.30 -22.56
C PHE A 119 19.02 14.42 -24.06
N HIS A 120 19.41 13.31 -24.68
CA HIS A 120 19.74 13.24 -26.11
C HIS A 120 18.75 12.40 -26.93
N SER A 121 18.06 11.49 -26.27
CA SER A 121 17.00 10.69 -26.88
C SER A 121 15.81 10.59 -25.94
N ALA A 122 14.63 10.38 -26.53
CA ALA A 122 13.42 10.06 -25.78
C ALA A 122 12.57 9.04 -26.54
N VAL A 123 11.90 8.15 -25.81
CA VAL A 123 10.88 7.25 -26.34
C VAL A 123 9.54 7.58 -25.70
N LEU A 124 8.55 7.92 -26.53
CA LEU A 124 7.25 8.41 -26.10
C LEU A 124 6.15 7.41 -26.44
N ARG A 125 5.22 7.21 -25.49
CA ARG A 125 3.98 6.47 -25.67
C ARG A 125 2.81 7.25 -25.08
N PHE A 126 1.73 7.39 -25.84
CA PHE A 126 0.65 8.30 -25.45
C PHE A 126 -0.70 7.97 -26.08
N THR A 127 -1.76 8.35 -25.36
CA THR A 127 -3.14 8.35 -25.86
C THR A 127 -3.85 9.69 -25.68
N ASP A 128 -3.16 10.67 -25.10
CA ASP A 128 -3.57 12.05 -24.95
C ASP A 128 -3.39 12.86 -26.26
N ASP A 129 -3.32 14.19 -26.14
CA ASP A 129 -3.15 15.14 -27.25
C ASP A 129 -1.70 15.28 -27.76
N THR A 130 -0.77 14.41 -27.35
CA THR A 130 0.66 14.54 -27.74
C THR A 130 0.89 14.52 -29.25
N ALA A 131 0.15 13.69 -29.98
CA ALA A 131 0.24 13.64 -31.44
C ALA A 131 -0.12 14.99 -32.11
N ASP A 132 -1.00 15.77 -31.48
CA ASP A 132 -1.56 16.99 -32.06
C ASP A 132 -0.59 18.18 -31.96
N LEU A 133 0.45 18.07 -31.13
CA LEU A 133 1.46 19.12 -30.93
C LEU A 133 2.45 19.25 -32.08
N VAL A 134 2.49 18.26 -32.97
CA VAL A 134 3.29 18.28 -34.19
C VAL A 134 2.33 18.57 -35.35
N PRO A 135 2.31 19.81 -35.88
CA PRO A 135 1.34 20.18 -36.90
C PRO A 135 1.46 19.26 -38.12
N PRO A 136 0.35 18.83 -38.75
CA PRO A 136 0.41 17.97 -39.93
C PRO A 136 1.32 18.52 -41.05
N ASN A 137 1.39 19.85 -41.18
CA ASN A 137 2.24 20.53 -42.16
C ASN A 137 3.74 20.47 -41.86
N SER A 138 4.14 20.05 -40.66
CA SER A 138 5.53 19.85 -40.24
C SER A 138 6.02 18.42 -40.48
N LEU A 139 5.10 17.49 -40.75
CA LEU A 139 5.42 16.09 -41.01
C LEU A 139 6.09 15.94 -42.37
N ARG A 140 7.17 15.16 -42.41
CA ARG A 140 7.93 14.82 -43.61
C ARG A 140 8.18 13.32 -43.65
N GLN A 141 8.28 12.78 -44.86
CA GLN A 141 8.82 11.43 -45.04
C GLN A 141 10.35 11.50 -44.97
N GLY A 142 10.95 10.62 -44.16
CA GLY A 142 12.38 10.57 -43.92
C GLY A 142 12.86 9.16 -43.65
N GLU A 143 14.16 8.94 -43.85
CA GLU A 143 14.78 7.68 -43.44
C GLU A 143 14.85 7.61 -41.92
N VAL A 144 14.43 6.49 -41.34
CA VAL A 144 14.54 6.24 -39.90
C VAL A 144 15.97 5.81 -39.57
N PRO A 145 16.75 6.57 -38.77
CA PRO A 145 18.09 6.18 -38.39
C PRO A 145 18.12 4.86 -37.62
N ARG A 146 19.22 4.12 -37.72
CA ARG A 146 19.41 2.85 -37.01
C ARG A 146 19.21 2.98 -35.49
N GLU A 147 19.66 4.09 -34.91
CA GLU A 147 19.49 4.38 -33.49
C GLU A 147 18.02 4.51 -33.10
N ALA A 148 17.21 5.23 -33.89
CA ALA A 148 15.78 5.39 -33.63
C ALA A 148 15.02 4.05 -33.74
N ARG A 149 15.35 3.23 -34.75
CA ARG A 149 14.76 1.88 -34.89
C ARG A 149 15.09 1.00 -33.68
N LYS A 150 16.35 0.99 -33.27
CA LYS A 150 16.81 0.23 -32.11
C LYS A 150 16.08 0.65 -30.82
N LEU A 151 15.94 1.96 -30.59
CA LEU A 151 15.20 2.47 -29.43
C LEU A 151 13.73 2.03 -29.44
N ALA A 152 13.05 2.08 -30.60
CA ALA A 152 11.67 1.63 -30.72
C ALA A 152 11.53 0.11 -30.48
N GLU A 153 12.38 -0.70 -31.11
CA GLU A 153 12.37 -2.17 -31.02
C GLU A 153 12.69 -2.68 -29.61
N GLU A 154 13.63 -2.04 -28.90
CA GLU A 154 14.07 -2.50 -27.58
C GLU A 154 13.22 -1.96 -26.43
N PHE A 155 12.46 -0.88 -26.63
CA PHE A 155 11.80 -0.16 -25.54
C PHE A 155 10.74 -0.99 -24.82
N GLU A 156 9.69 -1.47 -25.51
CA GLU A 156 8.60 -2.18 -24.85
C GLU A 156 9.05 -3.49 -24.18
N PRO A 157 9.82 -4.38 -24.84
CA PRO A 157 10.28 -5.62 -24.19
C PRO A 157 11.16 -5.33 -22.97
N ARG A 158 12.02 -4.31 -23.04
CA ARG A 158 12.83 -3.88 -21.88
C ARG A 158 11.94 -3.33 -20.77
N PHE A 159 11.03 -2.42 -21.08
CA PHE A 159 10.17 -1.80 -20.08
C PHE A 159 9.28 -2.83 -19.37
N LEU A 160 8.70 -3.76 -20.13
CA LEU A 160 7.93 -4.88 -19.61
C LEU A 160 8.76 -5.73 -18.66
N LYS A 161 9.99 -6.09 -19.06
CA LYS A 161 10.89 -6.89 -18.22
C LYS A 161 11.41 -6.15 -16.97
N GLU A 162 11.58 -4.84 -17.06
CA GLU A 162 12.08 -3.98 -15.97
C GLU A 162 11.00 -3.63 -14.94
N THR A 163 9.73 -3.57 -15.35
CA THR A 163 8.62 -3.04 -14.53
C THR A 163 7.41 -3.97 -14.39
N GLY A 164 7.31 -5.01 -15.21
CA GLY A 164 6.13 -5.86 -15.34
C GLY A 164 4.98 -5.23 -16.13
N ALA A 165 5.14 -4.01 -16.66
CA ALA A 165 4.06 -3.25 -17.28
C ALA A 165 3.97 -3.44 -18.81
N ASN A 166 2.82 -3.95 -19.27
CA ASN A 166 2.51 -4.08 -20.68
C ASN A 166 1.93 -2.78 -21.25
N LEU A 167 2.80 -1.95 -21.84
CA LEU A 167 2.40 -0.63 -22.37
C LEU A 167 1.48 -0.74 -23.59
N ALA A 168 1.66 -1.73 -24.47
CA ALA A 168 0.74 -1.97 -25.58
C ALA A 168 -0.68 -2.26 -25.08
N ALA A 169 -0.81 -3.12 -24.05
CA ALA A 169 -2.09 -3.40 -23.42
C ALA A 169 -2.69 -2.16 -22.77
N ARG A 170 -1.89 -1.35 -22.06
CA ARG A 170 -2.37 -0.08 -21.47
C ARG A 170 -2.88 0.89 -22.55
N VAL A 171 -2.18 1.04 -23.67
CA VAL A 171 -2.61 1.86 -24.81
C VAL A 171 -3.91 1.32 -25.39
N ALA A 172 -4.00 0.00 -25.62
CA ALA A 172 -5.20 -0.64 -26.13
C ALA A 172 -6.40 -0.38 -25.19
N VAL A 173 -6.26 -0.61 -23.89
CA VAL A 173 -7.31 -0.32 -22.89
C VAL A 173 -7.76 1.14 -22.96
N SER A 174 -6.82 2.09 -23.05
CA SER A 174 -7.14 3.51 -23.14
C SER A 174 -7.95 3.85 -24.38
N VAL A 175 -7.53 3.35 -25.54
CA VAL A 175 -8.18 3.65 -26.83
C VAL A 175 -9.54 2.96 -26.93
N LEU A 176 -9.60 1.67 -26.59
CA LEU A 176 -10.81 0.85 -26.73
C LEU A 176 -11.93 1.27 -25.78
N ASN A 177 -11.58 1.68 -24.55
CA ASN A 177 -12.52 2.24 -23.59
C ASN A 177 -12.75 3.75 -23.77
N ARG A 178 -12.09 4.38 -24.74
CA ARG A 178 -12.21 5.83 -25.05
C ARG A 178 -11.89 6.71 -23.84
N GLU A 179 -10.85 6.37 -23.08
CA GLU A 179 -10.43 7.12 -21.90
C GLU A 179 -10.04 8.56 -22.28
N SER A 180 -10.52 9.53 -21.50
CA SER A 180 -10.17 10.94 -21.67
C SER A 180 -10.12 11.64 -20.30
N PRO A 181 -9.03 12.35 -19.97
CA PRO A 181 -7.78 12.43 -20.74
C PRO A 181 -7.07 11.07 -20.82
N GLY A 182 -6.31 10.88 -21.90
CA GLY A 182 -5.43 9.72 -22.06
C GLY A 182 -4.23 9.74 -21.09
N PHE A 183 -3.24 8.89 -21.36
CA PHE A 183 -1.99 8.87 -20.62
C PHE A 183 -0.81 9.31 -21.48
N PHE A 184 0.28 9.68 -20.82
CA PHE A 184 1.57 10.00 -21.41
C PHE A 184 2.68 9.25 -20.68
N LEU A 185 3.61 8.68 -21.43
CA LEU A 185 4.88 8.17 -20.92
C LEU A 185 6.00 8.66 -21.82
N GLY A 186 7.08 9.12 -21.19
CA GLY A 186 8.36 9.38 -21.85
C GLY A 186 9.50 8.74 -21.07
N GLU A 187 10.31 7.91 -21.72
CA GLU A 187 11.63 7.52 -21.23
C GLU A 187 12.69 8.40 -21.88
N PHE A 188 13.54 9.01 -21.07
CA PHE A 188 14.57 9.96 -21.49
C PHE A 188 15.94 9.36 -21.20
N GLU A 189 16.88 9.53 -22.12
CA GLU A 189 18.23 9.00 -21.96
C GLU A 189 19.31 10.03 -22.34
N GLY A 190 20.41 9.98 -21.60
CA GLY A 190 21.54 10.89 -21.71
C GLY A 190 21.61 11.92 -20.58
N GLY A 191 22.50 12.89 -20.74
CA GLY A 191 22.66 13.99 -19.80
C GLY A 191 23.04 13.58 -18.38
N LYS A 192 22.77 14.47 -17.42
CA LYS A 192 23.24 14.34 -16.03
C LYS A 192 22.54 13.26 -15.21
N ARG A 193 21.31 12.87 -15.57
CA ARG A 193 20.52 11.88 -14.80
C ARG A 193 20.55 10.48 -15.42
N GLY A 194 21.12 10.31 -16.62
CA GLY A 194 21.12 9.04 -17.34
C GLY A 194 19.72 8.68 -17.82
N ARG A 195 19.36 7.39 -17.78
CA ARG A 195 18.03 6.92 -18.18
C ARG A 195 17.01 7.07 -17.04
N PHE A 196 15.87 7.67 -17.34
CA PHE A 196 14.74 7.80 -16.40
C PHE A 196 13.42 7.95 -17.16
N THR A 197 12.31 7.67 -16.46
CA THR A 197 10.97 7.66 -17.04
C THR A 197 10.07 8.63 -16.29
N PHE A 198 9.30 9.40 -17.06
CA PHE A 198 8.14 10.13 -16.57
C PHE A 198 6.88 9.50 -17.14
N LEU A 199 5.96 9.16 -16.24
CA LEU A 199 4.66 8.63 -16.56
C LEU A 199 3.59 9.54 -15.94
N PHE A 200 2.57 9.86 -16.73
CA PHE A 200 1.37 10.55 -16.30
C PHE A 200 0.12 9.81 -16.81
N ASP A 201 -0.54 9.10 -15.92
CA ASP A 201 -1.76 8.34 -16.19
C ASP A 201 -2.92 8.95 -15.40
N SER A 202 -3.83 9.64 -16.09
CA SER A 202 -5.00 10.29 -15.48
C SER A 202 -5.96 9.30 -14.80
N GLN A 203 -5.87 8.01 -15.15
CA GLN A 203 -6.67 6.92 -14.59
C GLN A 203 -5.90 6.13 -13.52
N SER A 204 -4.68 6.56 -13.16
CA SER A 204 -3.80 5.94 -12.15
C SER A 204 -3.52 4.43 -12.35
N ARG A 205 -3.78 3.84 -13.52
CA ARG A 205 -3.71 2.37 -13.71
C ARG A 205 -2.29 1.83 -13.55
N ILE A 206 -1.33 2.40 -14.25
CA ILE A 206 0.07 1.94 -14.16
C ILE A 206 0.68 2.23 -12.77
N PRO A 207 0.54 3.44 -12.18
CA PRO A 207 1.03 3.71 -10.82
C PRO A 207 0.54 2.67 -9.80
N VAL A 208 -0.69 2.19 -9.93
CA VAL A 208 -1.29 1.21 -9.02
C VAL A 208 -0.81 -0.20 -9.34
N ALA A 209 -0.99 -0.67 -10.57
CA ALA A 209 -0.75 -2.07 -10.91
C ALA A 209 0.72 -2.49 -10.76
N HIS A 210 1.67 -1.58 -11.01
CA HIS A 210 3.09 -1.92 -11.08
C HIS A 210 3.93 -1.26 -9.97
N PHE A 211 3.48 -0.13 -9.43
CA PHE A 211 4.19 0.57 -8.34
C PHE A 211 3.41 0.57 -7.03
N GLY A 212 2.18 0.04 -7.00
CA GLY A 212 1.19 0.13 -5.91
C GLY A 212 1.13 1.49 -5.24
N ILE A 213 1.28 2.53 -6.04
CA ILE A 213 1.02 3.92 -5.69
C ILE A 213 -0.44 4.16 -6.05
N ASN A 214 -1.30 4.11 -5.05
CA ASN A 214 -2.75 4.05 -5.22
C ASN A 214 -3.52 5.08 -4.38
N ALA A 215 -2.85 6.13 -3.89
CA ALA A 215 -3.49 7.20 -3.12
C ALA A 215 -4.06 8.32 -4.02
N GLY A 216 -4.19 8.05 -5.32
CA GLY A 216 -4.69 8.99 -6.32
C GLY A 216 -3.61 9.74 -7.09
N GLU A 217 -2.34 9.39 -6.91
CA GLU A 217 -1.27 9.93 -7.74
C GLU A 217 -1.49 9.56 -9.21
N LYS A 218 -1.32 10.55 -10.09
CA LYS A 218 -1.44 10.41 -11.54
C LYS A 218 -0.07 10.44 -12.23
N GLY A 219 0.90 11.12 -11.63
CA GLY A 219 2.25 11.25 -12.15
C GLY A 219 3.31 10.58 -11.31
N ILE A 220 4.26 9.90 -11.95
CA ILE A 220 5.47 9.36 -11.31
C ILE A 220 6.71 9.67 -12.16
N ILE A 221 7.83 9.92 -11.49
CA ILE A 221 9.15 9.98 -12.12
C ILE A 221 10.05 8.98 -11.42
N PHE A 222 10.66 8.09 -12.19
CA PHE A 222 11.46 6.99 -11.66
C PHE A 222 12.63 6.62 -12.57
N ALA A 223 13.57 5.86 -12.04
CA ALA A 223 14.65 5.26 -12.83
C ALA A 223 14.81 3.77 -12.47
N HIS A 224 14.95 2.94 -13.49
CA HIS A 224 15.33 1.54 -13.33
C HIS A 224 16.87 1.41 -13.27
N ARG A 225 17.38 0.48 -12.46
CA ARG A 225 18.84 0.24 -12.32
C ARG A 225 19.14 -1.26 -12.45
N ASN A 226 19.94 -1.61 -13.46
CA ASN A 226 20.20 -2.98 -13.96
C ASN A 226 20.86 -3.99 -12.99
N VAL A 227 21.22 -3.61 -11.75
CA VAL A 227 21.92 -4.52 -10.82
C VAL A 227 21.20 -4.55 -9.48
N GLY A 228 20.34 -5.56 -9.31
CA GLY A 228 19.68 -5.92 -8.04
C GLY A 228 18.64 -4.92 -7.49
N GLY A 229 18.55 -3.71 -8.04
CA GLY A 229 17.99 -2.55 -7.33
C GLY A 229 16.53 -2.19 -7.57
N GLY A 230 15.80 -2.91 -8.42
CA GLY A 230 14.41 -2.56 -8.75
C GLY A 230 14.27 -1.14 -9.33
N THR A 231 13.17 -0.47 -9.00
CA THR A 231 12.83 0.86 -9.52
C THR A 231 12.86 1.92 -8.41
N ASP A 232 13.67 2.96 -8.61
CA ASP A 232 13.75 4.12 -7.72
C ASP A 232 12.69 5.16 -8.10
N VAL A 233 11.62 5.28 -7.32
CA VAL A 233 10.61 6.34 -7.50
C VAL A 233 11.08 7.63 -6.84
N TRP A 234 11.53 8.58 -7.66
CA TRP A 234 12.03 9.89 -7.19
C TRP A 234 10.92 10.77 -6.66
N MET A 235 9.76 10.77 -7.32
CA MET A 235 8.56 11.46 -6.86
C MET A 235 7.30 10.83 -7.46
N ALA A 236 6.22 10.87 -6.68
CA ALA A 236 4.86 10.56 -7.13
C ALA A 236 3.95 11.72 -6.74
N PHE A 237 2.98 12.07 -7.59
CA PHE A 237 2.21 13.29 -7.38
C PHE A 237 0.79 13.22 -7.94
N TYR A 238 -0.11 13.93 -7.26
CA TYR A 238 -1.42 14.32 -7.77
C TYR A 238 -1.29 15.33 -8.91
N SER A 239 -2.28 15.39 -9.80
CA SER A 239 -2.28 16.43 -10.84
C SER A 239 -2.44 17.83 -10.22
N LEU A 240 -2.00 18.85 -10.94
CA LEU A 240 -2.21 20.25 -10.59
C LEU A 240 -3.69 20.57 -10.37
N GLU A 241 -4.59 19.93 -11.14
CA GLU A 241 -6.04 20.05 -10.96
C GLU A 241 -6.50 19.51 -9.60
N ASP A 242 -5.98 18.36 -9.16
CA ASP A 242 -6.31 17.80 -7.85
C ASP A 242 -5.82 18.72 -6.71
N TYR A 243 -4.62 19.29 -6.84
CA TYR A 243 -4.10 20.28 -5.89
C TYR A 243 -4.95 21.55 -5.86
N GLN A 244 -5.40 22.05 -7.01
CA GLN A 244 -6.28 23.22 -7.10
C GLN A 244 -7.65 22.96 -6.45
N ARG A 245 -8.19 21.74 -6.61
CA ARG A 245 -9.45 21.32 -5.98
C ARG A 245 -9.31 21.06 -4.48
N GLY A 246 -8.09 20.79 -4.01
CA GLY A 246 -7.83 20.36 -2.63
C GLY A 246 -8.44 19.00 -2.30
N ARG A 247 -8.75 18.18 -3.31
CA ARG A 247 -9.33 16.83 -3.19
C ARG A 247 -8.78 15.93 -4.28
N VAL A 248 -8.58 14.67 -3.96
CA VAL A 248 -8.10 13.64 -4.88
C VAL A 248 -9.03 12.43 -4.84
N ASN A 249 -9.23 11.80 -5.99
CA ASN A 249 -9.86 10.48 -6.08
C ASN A 249 -8.79 9.41 -5.94
N TYR A 250 -9.02 8.44 -5.05
CA TYR A 250 -8.18 7.26 -4.95
C TYR A 250 -8.33 6.37 -6.18
N SER A 251 -7.39 5.46 -6.38
CA SER A 251 -7.28 4.71 -7.63
C SER A 251 -8.48 3.84 -8.00
N ASP A 252 -9.20 3.34 -7.01
CA ASP A 252 -10.39 2.51 -7.20
C ASP A 252 -11.58 3.28 -7.83
N ALA A 253 -11.55 4.61 -7.80
CA ALA A 253 -12.48 5.43 -8.58
C ALA A 253 -12.31 5.21 -10.09
N TYR A 254 -11.20 4.58 -10.50
CA TYR A 254 -10.88 4.24 -11.88
C TYR A 254 -11.01 2.73 -12.17
N ASP A 255 -11.51 1.92 -11.22
CA ASP A 255 -11.80 0.51 -11.47
C ASP A 255 -12.80 0.37 -12.63
N LEU A 256 -12.54 -0.57 -13.53
CA LEU A 256 -13.34 -0.84 -14.73
C LEU A 256 -14.42 -1.89 -14.50
N VAL A 257 -14.14 -2.86 -13.61
CA VAL A 257 -15.05 -3.95 -13.27
C VAL A 257 -15.02 -4.21 -11.76
N SER A 258 -16.15 -4.67 -11.23
CA SER A 258 -16.22 -5.26 -9.89
C SER A 258 -16.39 -6.77 -10.03
N ILE A 259 -15.74 -7.54 -9.16
CA ILE A 259 -15.83 -9.01 -9.12
C ILE A 259 -16.37 -9.42 -7.75
N PRO A 260 -17.69 -9.34 -7.50
CA PRO A 260 -18.27 -9.63 -6.19
C PRO A 260 -18.10 -11.09 -5.73
N HIS A 261 -17.96 -12.03 -6.67
CA HIS A 261 -17.90 -13.45 -6.34
C HIS A 261 -16.91 -14.20 -7.24
N TYR A 262 -16.19 -15.15 -6.61
CA TYR A 262 -15.34 -16.12 -7.26
C TYR A 262 -15.81 -17.53 -6.92
N ALA A 263 -15.95 -18.38 -7.94
CA ALA A 263 -15.94 -19.82 -7.77
C ALA A 263 -14.69 -20.38 -8.45
N ILE A 264 -13.82 -21.03 -7.68
CA ILE A 264 -12.51 -21.46 -8.16
C ILE A 264 -12.35 -22.95 -7.94
N GLU A 265 -12.08 -23.67 -9.03
CA GLU A 265 -11.63 -25.06 -8.98
C GLU A 265 -10.11 -25.10 -9.04
N ILE A 266 -9.48 -25.80 -8.10
CA ILE A 266 -8.02 -25.85 -7.93
C ILE A 266 -7.54 -27.32 -7.97
N ASP A 267 -6.76 -27.68 -8.99
CA ASP A 267 -6.05 -28.96 -9.04
C ASP A 267 -4.62 -28.77 -8.53
N VAL A 268 -4.38 -29.36 -7.36
CA VAL A 268 -3.10 -29.45 -6.67
C VAL A 268 -2.78 -30.90 -6.33
N THR A 269 -3.14 -31.83 -7.22
CA THR A 269 -2.74 -33.24 -7.12
C THR A 269 -1.24 -33.44 -7.34
N ASN A 270 -0.53 -32.45 -7.89
CA ASN A 270 0.92 -32.48 -8.05
C ASN A 270 1.55 -31.07 -7.90
N PRO A 271 1.42 -30.45 -6.72
CA PRO A 271 1.62 -29.01 -6.55
C PRO A 271 3.07 -28.58 -6.84
N LYS A 272 4.05 -29.47 -6.64
CA LYS A 272 5.48 -29.21 -6.94
C LYS A 272 5.84 -29.09 -8.42
N LYS A 273 4.91 -29.43 -9.32
CA LYS A 273 5.14 -29.37 -10.77
C LYS A 273 4.17 -28.43 -11.46
N VAL A 274 2.91 -28.47 -11.06
CA VAL A 274 1.86 -27.70 -11.70
C VAL A 274 0.71 -27.50 -10.72
N MET A 275 0.23 -26.27 -10.69
CA MET A 275 -1.09 -25.90 -10.20
C MET A 275 -1.95 -25.59 -11.41
N ARG A 276 -3.19 -26.05 -11.41
CA ARG A 276 -4.20 -25.63 -12.40
C ARG A 276 -5.38 -25.03 -11.67
N THR A 277 -5.93 -23.98 -12.24
CA THR A 277 -7.15 -23.36 -11.73
C THR A 277 -8.12 -23.08 -12.86
N GLU A 278 -9.38 -23.37 -12.62
CA GLU A 278 -10.49 -22.82 -13.40
C GLU A 278 -11.20 -21.79 -12.53
N VAL A 279 -11.12 -20.53 -12.94
CA VAL A 279 -11.62 -19.38 -12.17
C VAL A 279 -12.87 -18.86 -12.83
N HIS A 280 -14.02 -19.10 -12.20
CA HIS A 280 -15.30 -18.52 -12.56
C HIS A 280 -15.47 -17.21 -11.80
N MET A 281 -15.69 -16.14 -12.55
CA MET A 281 -15.85 -14.80 -12.01
C MET A 281 -17.20 -14.24 -12.43
N ASP A 282 -17.95 -13.72 -11.46
CA ASP A 282 -19.10 -12.87 -11.73
C ASP A 282 -18.63 -11.42 -11.75
N LEU A 283 -18.85 -10.73 -12.87
CA LEU A 283 -18.40 -9.37 -13.08
C LEU A 283 -19.57 -8.42 -13.27
N GLU A 284 -19.35 -7.19 -12.84
CA GLU A 284 -20.19 -6.04 -13.16
C GLU A 284 -19.31 -4.94 -13.76
N SER A 285 -19.68 -4.42 -14.92
CA SER A 285 -19.00 -3.28 -15.51
C SER A 285 -19.25 -2.02 -14.69
N LEU A 286 -18.19 -1.29 -14.33
CA LEU A 286 -18.30 -0.04 -13.56
C LEU A 286 -18.34 1.21 -14.45
N VAL A 287 -18.16 1.05 -15.76
CA VAL A 287 -18.05 2.15 -16.72
C VAL A 287 -18.90 1.90 -17.96
N ASN A 288 -19.26 2.96 -18.68
CA ASN A 288 -19.93 2.81 -19.97
C ASN A 288 -18.92 2.58 -21.09
N GLY A 289 -19.21 1.64 -21.99
CA GLY A 289 -18.36 1.37 -23.14
C GLY A 289 -17.13 0.53 -22.81
N LEU A 290 -17.21 -0.32 -21.77
CA LEU A 290 -16.12 -1.22 -21.40
C LEU A 290 -15.85 -2.22 -22.52
N ASN A 291 -14.67 -2.14 -23.13
CA ASN A 291 -14.20 -3.04 -24.20
C ASN A 291 -12.96 -3.84 -23.80
N ALA A 292 -12.15 -3.34 -22.87
CA ALA A 292 -10.98 -4.06 -22.39
C ALA A 292 -10.68 -3.72 -20.93
N PHE A 293 -10.11 -4.66 -20.17
CA PHE A 293 -9.68 -4.38 -18.80
C PHE A 293 -8.53 -5.30 -18.37
N PRO A 294 -7.59 -4.78 -17.55
CA PRO A 294 -6.50 -5.57 -17.01
C PRO A 294 -6.94 -6.36 -15.77
N LEU A 295 -6.29 -7.51 -15.56
CA LEU A 295 -6.35 -8.33 -14.37
C LEU A 295 -4.92 -8.59 -13.89
N VAL A 296 -4.71 -8.56 -12.57
CA VAL A 296 -3.42 -8.94 -11.96
C VAL A 296 -3.47 -10.42 -11.60
N VAL A 297 -2.43 -11.16 -11.96
CA VAL A 297 -2.25 -12.58 -11.62
C VAL A 297 -0.76 -12.95 -11.74
N GLY A 298 -0.18 -13.44 -10.65
CA GLY A 298 1.27 -13.61 -10.52
C GLY A 298 1.95 -12.37 -9.96
N GLU A 299 3.28 -12.39 -9.91
CA GLU A 299 4.08 -11.32 -9.30
C GLU A 299 4.60 -10.35 -10.37
N SER A 300 4.60 -9.05 -10.08
CA SER A 300 5.35 -8.07 -10.89
C SER A 300 6.81 -8.01 -10.42
N LEU A 301 7.65 -8.97 -10.85
CA LEU A 301 9.04 -9.07 -10.41
C LEU A 301 10.04 -8.44 -11.40
N PRO A 302 11.16 -7.87 -10.89
CA PRO A 302 12.25 -7.39 -11.74
C PRO A 302 13.06 -8.55 -12.34
N GLU A 303 13.81 -8.25 -13.41
CA GLU A 303 14.64 -9.22 -14.15
C GLU A 303 15.54 -10.13 -13.28
N TYR A 304 16.09 -9.61 -12.18
CA TYR A 304 16.96 -10.39 -11.28
C TYR A 304 16.25 -11.64 -10.72
N ASP A 305 14.93 -11.60 -10.57
CA ASP A 305 14.09 -12.70 -10.14
C ASP A 305 13.62 -13.60 -11.30
N SER A 306 14.32 -13.60 -12.45
CA SER A 306 13.95 -14.35 -13.66
C SER A 306 13.60 -15.83 -13.45
N ILE A 307 14.15 -16.49 -12.43
CA ILE A 307 13.80 -17.87 -12.06
C ILE A 307 12.38 -17.96 -11.49
N ARG A 308 11.94 -16.96 -10.70
CA ARG A 308 10.59 -16.86 -10.15
C ARG A 308 9.57 -16.47 -11.24
N LEU A 309 9.96 -15.62 -12.18
CA LEU A 309 9.12 -15.24 -13.34
C LEU A 309 8.80 -16.43 -14.26
N LYS A 310 9.68 -17.45 -14.33
CA LYS A 310 9.40 -18.73 -15.02
C LYS A 310 8.37 -19.61 -14.31
N LYS A 311 8.01 -19.27 -13.07
CA LYS A 311 7.18 -20.04 -12.15
C LYS A 311 5.84 -19.36 -11.89
N GLU A 312 5.28 -18.73 -12.93
CA GLU A 312 4.01 -18.00 -12.90
C GLU A 312 2.84 -18.85 -13.39
N LEU A 313 1.62 -18.43 -13.03
CA LEU A 313 0.40 -18.94 -13.66
C LEU A 313 0.24 -18.33 -15.04
N ARG A 314 0.06 -19.18 -16.05
CA ARG A 314 -0.15 -18.76 -17.43
C ARG A 314 -1.56 -19.09 -17.89
N LEU A 315 -2.18 -18.14 -18.57
CA LEU A 315 -3.46 -18.31 -19.26
C LEU A 315 -3.39 -19.49 -20.23
N LYS A 316 -4.40 -20.36 -20.16
CA LYS A 316 -4.58 -21.52 -21.04
C LYS A 316 -5.82 -21.37 -21.91
N ALA A 317 -6.90 -20.86 -21.33
CA ALA A 317 -8.12 -20.56 -22.04
C ALA A 317 -8.88 -19.42 -21.34
N ALA A 318 -9.63 -18.65 -22.12
CA ALA A 318 -10.58 -17.65 -21.65
C ALA A 318 -11.89 -17.82 -22.41
N ARG A 319 -13.02 -17.80 -21.69
CA ARG A 319 -14.36 -17.92 -22.26
C ARG A 319 -15.39 -17.20 -21.42
N PHE A 320 -16.53 -16.86 -22.01
CA PHE A 320 -17.72 -16.52 -21.24
C PHE A 320 -18.32 -17.80 -20.61
N ALA A 321 -19.17 -17.62 -19.60
CA ALA A 321 -19.85 -18.74 -18.92
C ALA A 321 -20.78 -19.54 -19.86
N ASP A 322 -21.23 -18.95 -20.97
CA ASP A 322 -22.01 -19.64 -22.01
C ASP A 322 -21.16 -20.49 -22.98
N GLY A 323 -19.84 -20.50 -22.80
CA GLY A 323 -18.87 -21.23 -23.61
C GLY A 323 -18.34 -20.46 -24.82
N SER A 324 -18.83 -19.24 -25.09
CA SER A 324 -18.30 -18.42 -26.19
C SER A 324 -16.87 -17.95 -25.90
N THR A 325 -16.04 -17.91 -26.95
CA THR A 325 -14.62 -17.56 -26.84
C THR A 325 -14.44 -16.12 -26.36
N LEU A 326 -13.51 -15.93 -25.44
CA LEU A 326 -13.07 -14.63 -24.95
C LEU A 326 -11.59 -14.47 -25.25
N GLU A 327 -11.19 -13.31 -25.74
CA GLU A 327 -9.78 -13.04 -26.02
C GLU A 327 -9.12 -12.39 -24.81
N ALA A 328 -7.96 -12.91 -24.43
CA ALA A 328 -7.15 -12.36 -23.37
C ALA A 328 -5.67 -12.58 -23.67
N ILE A 329 -4.86 -11.58 -23.36
CA ILE A 329 -3.43 -11.54 -23.67
C ILE A 329 -2.65 -11.47 -22.36
N GLN A 330 -1.59 -12.28 -22.28
CA GLN A 330 -0.62 -12.28 -21.21
C GLN A 330 0.76 -12.42 -21.85
N GLU A 331 1.59 -11.39 -21.73
CA GLU A 331 2.96 -11.45 -22.23
C GLU A 331 3.90 -12.19 -21.27
N GLU A 332 5.04 -12.64 -21.80
CA GLU A 332 6.15 -13.05 -20.93
C GLU A 332 6.59 -11.84 -20.09
N TRP A 333 6.83 -12.05 -18.79
CA TRP A 333 7.22 -11.00 -17.81
C TRP A 333 6.10 -10.06 -17.35
N GLU A 334 4.87 -10.16 -17.89
CA GLU A 334 3.73 -9.41 -17.36
C GLU A 334 3.18 -10.04 -16.07
N GLY A 335 3.02 -9.24 -15.01
CA GLY A 335 2.45 -9.68 -13.73
C GLY A 335 0.91 -9.83 -13.74
N GLY A 336 0.32 -9.99 -14.92
CA GLY A 336 -1.12 -9.93 -15.12
C GLY A 336 -1.52 -10.37 -16.52
N LEU A 337 -2.73 -10.01 -16.92
CA LEU A 337 -3.27 -10.22 -18.26
C LEU A 337 -4.30 -9.15 -18.59
N THR A 338 -4.60 -8.97 -19.87
CA THR A 338 -5.66 -8.06 -20.33
C THR A 338 -6.74 -8.81 -21.08
N VAL A 339 -7.99 -8.59 -20.70
CA VAL A 339 -9.17 -9.17 -21.34
C VAL A 339 -9.73 -8.19 -22.37
N PHE A 340 -10.08 -8.70 -23.55
CA PHE A 340 -10.71 -7.94 -24.63
C PHE A 340 -12.12 -8.49 -24.90
N LEU A 341 -13.11 -7.61 -24.78
CA LEU A 341 -14.52 -7.95 -24.96
C LEU A 341 -14.89 -7.80 -26.44
N PRO A 342 -15.70 -8.72 -27.00
CA PRO A 342 -16.11 -8.66 -28.41
C PRO A 342 -17.09 -7.51 -28.69
N ALA A 343 -17.72 -6.97 -27.65
CA ALA A 343 -18.63 -5.84 -27.72
C ALA A 343 -18.57 -5.00 -26.43
N PRO A 344 -18.83 -3.68 -26.52
CA PRO A 344 -18.81 -2.80 -25.36
C PRO A 344 -19.92 -3.14 -24.38
N ARG A 345 -19.59 -3.10 -23.08
CA ARG A 345 -20.54 -3.29 -21.98
C ARG A 345 -20.99 -1.96 -21.39
N ALA A 346 -22.24 -1.89 -20.94
CA ALA A 346 -22.79 -0.73 -20.26
C ALA A 346 -22.45 -0.75 -18.75
N ALA A 347 -22.42 0.41 -18.10
CA ALA A 347 -22.25 0.47 -16.66
C ALA A 347 -23.40 -0.27 -15.94
N GLY A 348 -23.07 -1.09 -14.95
CA GLY A 348 -24.00 -1.96 -14.24
C GLY A 348 -24.36 -3.25 -15.00
N GLU A 349 -23.88 -3.45 -16.23
CA GLU A 349 -24.09 -4.70 -16.95
C GLU A 349 -23.29 -5.83 -16.29
N LYS A 350 -23.98 -6.94 -16.01
CA LYS A 350 -23.40 -8.13 -15.39
C LYS A 350 -23.08 -9.18 -16.45
N PHE A 351 -21.94 -9.83 -16.28
CA PHE A 351 -21.49 -10.91 -17.15
C PHE A 351 -20.55 -11.82 -16.37
N SER A 352 -20.44 -13.08 -16.78
CA SER A 352 -19.56 -14.05 -16.12
C SER A 352 -18.56 -14.62 -17.11
N MET A 353 -17.35 -14.87 -16.65
CA MET A 353 -16.29 -15.47 -17.46
C MET A 353 -15.54 -16.54 -16.68
N ILE A 354 -14.87 -17.39 -17.45
CA ILE A 354 -14.08 -18.50 -16.94
C ILE A 354 -12.67 -18.36 -17.51
N LEU A 355 -11.68 -18.31 -16.62
CA LEU A 355 -10.26 -18.31 -16.97
C LEU A 355 -9.62 -19.61 -16.50
N GLU A 356 -8.99 -20.33 -17.42
CA GLU A 356 -8.15 -21.48 -17.10
C GLU A 356 -6.68 -21.03 -17.02
N LEU A 357 -6.06 -21.25 -15.87
CA LEU A 357 -4.66 -20.92 -15.62
C LEU A 357 -3.88 -22.17 -15.22
N ALA A 358 -2.63 -22.27 -15.64
CA ALA A 358 -1.74 -23.32 -15.16
C ALA A 358 -0.25 -22.92 -15.18
N GLY A 359 0.50 -23.40 -14.19
CA GLY A 359 1.94 -23.15 -14.10
C GLY A 359 2.59 -23.79 -12.87
N ASP A 360 3.93 -23.75 -12.82
CA ASP A 360 4.73 -24.12 -11.63
C ASP A 360 4.67 -23.01 -10.59
N PHE A 361 3.50 -22.76 -10.02
CA PHE A 361 3.25 -21.60 -9.17
C PHE A 361 3.46 -21.86 -7.67
N MET A 362 3.49 -23.11 -7.26
CA MET A 362 3.62 -23.43 -5.85
C MET A 362 5.08 -23.29 -5.40
N TYR A 363 5.28 -22.71 -4.23
CA TYR A 363 6.55 -22.69 -3.53
C TYR A 363 6.69 -23.94 -2.65
N ASP A 364 7.72 -24.74 -2.92
CA ASP A 364 8.17 -25.86 -2.08
C ASP A 364 9.41 -25.41 -1.31
N SER A 365 9.34 -25.42 0.01
CA SER A 365 10.46 -24.96 0.84
C SER A 365 11.62 -25.96 0.77
N PRO A 366 12.86 -25.52 0.47
CA PRO A 366 14.00 -26.43 0.47
C PRO A 366 14.37 -26.92 1.87
N PHE A 367 13.91 -26.22 2.92
CA PHE A 367 14.20 -26.55 4.32
C PHE A 367 13.16 -27.48 4.94
N LEU A 368 11.99 -27.59 4.31
CA LEU A 368 10.83 -28.30 4.84
C LEU A 368 10.19 -29.05 3.68
N SER A 369 10.64 -30.30 3.47
CA SER A 369 10.03 -31.17 2.50
C SER A 369 8.59 -31.47 2.90
N GLU A 370 7.67 -31.43 1.92
CA GLU A 370 6.30 -31.95 1.98
C GLU A 370 5.17 -30.94 2.18
N CYS A 371 5.45 -29.63 2.31
CA CYS A 371 4.40 -28.62 2.28
C CYS A 371 4.64 -27.54 1.22
N THR A 372 3.59 -27.19 0.49
CA THR A 372 3.61 -26.24 -0.63
C THR A 372 2.52 -25.19 -0.49
N TYR A 373 2.79 -23.98 -0.99
CA TYR A 373 1.90 -22.82 -0.91
C TYR A 373 1.96 -22.03 -2.20
N PRO A 374 0.97 -21.20 -2.54
CA PRO A 374 1.12 -20.21 -3.59
C PRO A 374 2.40 -19.39 -3.37
N ARG A 375 3.20 -19.21 -4.42
CA ARG A 375 4.47 -18.45 -4.32
C ARG A 375 4.22 -17.01 -3.88
N GLU A 376 3.18 -16.42 -4.45
CA GLU A 376 2.57 -15.16 -4.04
C GLU A 376 1.17 -15.45 -3.51
N THR A 377 0.96 -15.12 -2.25
CA THR A 377 -0.22 -15.54 -1.49
C THR A 377 -1.44 -14.66 -1.76
N SER A 378 -1.26 -13.50 -2.40
CA SER A 378 -2.33 -12.55 -2.71
C SER A 378 -2.70 -12.46 -4.20
N GLU A 379 -1.89 -13.02 -5.11
CA GLU A 379 -2.04 -12.86 -6.57
C GLU A 379 -2.06 -14.20 -7.33
N TRP A 380 -2.48 -15.29 -6.67
CA TRP A 380 -2.61 -16.62 -7.28
C TRP A 380 -3.87 -16.80 -8.12
N TYR A 381 -4.74 -15.81 -8.16
CA TYR A 381 -5.97 -15.77 -8.95
C TYR A 381 -6.17 -14.37 -9.54
N PRO A 382 -6.88 -14.24 -10.67
CA PRO A 382 -7.04 -12.98 -11.38
C PRO A 382 -7.91 -11.98 -10.60
N ARG A 383 -7.40 -10.76 -10.43
CA ARG A 383 -8.09 -9.68 -9.71
C ARG A 383 -8.10 -8.37 -10.49
N HIS A 384 -9.14 -7.58 -10.29
CA HIS A 384 -9.21 -6.20 -10.75
C HIS A 384 -9.32 -5.24 -9.55
N GLY A 385 -8.64 -4.10 -9.64
CA GLY A 385 -8.58 -3.10 -8.58
C GLY A 385 -7.70 -3.49 -7.40
N TYR A 386 -7.60 -2.60 -6.42
CA TYR A 386 -6.77 -2.79 -5.23
C TYR A 386 -7.60 -3.22 -4.03
N LEU A 387 -7.36 -4.44 -3.52
CA LEU A 387 -8.02 -5.01 -2.32
C LEU A 387 -9.55 -4.92 -2.35
N ARG A 388 -10.14 -5.11 -3.54
CA ARG A 388 -11.59 -5.26 -3.69
C ARG A 388 -12.04 -6.52 -2.94
N ARG A 389 -13.19 -6.41 -2.27
CA ARG A 389 -13.74 -7.49 -1.45
C ARG A 389 -14.66 -8.38 -2.27
N SER A 390 -14.52 -9.68 -2.09
CA SER A 390 -15.30 -10.70 -2.79
C SER A 390 -15.65 -11.85 -1.86
N THR A 391 -16.68 -12.62 -2.20
CA THR A 391 -16.93 -13.93 -1.61
C THR A 391 -16.27 -15.02 -2.45
N PHE A 392 -16.00 -16.17 -1.83
CA PHE A 392 -15.26 -17.26 -2.47
C PHE A 392 -15.88 -18.62 -2.23
N ASP A 393 -16.12 -19.37 -3.31
CA ASP A 393 -16.34 -20.80 -3.31
C ASP A 393 -15.09 -21.49 -3.86
N LEU A 394 -14.35 -22.21 -3.02
CA LEU A 394 -13.06 -22.82 -3.38
C LEU A 394 -13.16 -24.34 -3.34
N THR A 395 -12.96 -24.99 -4.49
CA THR A 395 -12.99 -26.45 -4.63
C THR A 395 -11.61 -26.96 -4.95
N PHE A 396 -11.01 -27.73 -4.03
CA PHE A 396 -9.68 -28.30 -4.22
C PHE A 396 -9.76 -29.78 -4.55
N ARG A 397 -9.02 -30.19 -5.58
CA ARG A 397 -8.65 -31.59 -5.85
C ARG A 397 -7.19 -31.80 -5.45
N HIS A 398 -6.96 -32.71 -4.51
CA HIS A 398 -5.63 -32.94 -3.94
C HIS A 398 -5.39 -34.42 -3.60
N ARG A 399 -4.16 -34.81 -3.29
CA ARG A 399 -3.87 -36.19 -2.87
C ARG A 399 -4.41 -36.43 -1.45
N LYS A 400 -4.83 -37.65 -1.15
CA LYS A 400 -5.25 -38.02 0.21
C LYS A 400 -4.17 -37.80 1.27
N ARG A 401 -2.90 -37.93 0.90
CA ARG A 401 -1.74 -37.66 1.77
C ARG A 401 -1.49 -36.17 1.99
N ASP A 402 -1.67 -35.35 0.95
CA ASP A 402 -1.30 -33.94 0.95
C ASP A 402 -2.60 -33.10 0.87
N LYS A 403 -3.12 -32.69 2.03
CA LYS A 403 -4.41 -32.00 2.19
C LYS A 403 -4.33 -30.54 1.79
N ALA A 404 -5.31 -30.06 1.04
CA ALA A 404 -5.51 -28.63 0.83
C ALA A 404 -6.23 -28.01 2.03
N VAL A 405 -5.72 -26.88 2.52
CA VAL A 405 -6.26 -26.09 3.62
C VAL A 405 -6.40 -24.65 3.14
N SER A 406 -7.55 -24.02 3.36
CA SER A 406 -7.83 -22.67 2.85
C SER A 406 -8.64 -21.85 3.85
N ALA A 407 -8.77 -20.54 3.58
CA ALA A 407 -9.64 -19.65 4.32
C ALA A 407 -11.12 -20.05 4.19
N GLY A 408 -11.92 -19.64 5.17
CA GLY A 408 -13.36 -19.89 5.22
C GLY A 408 -13.74 -21.15 5.98
N LEU A 409 -14.99 -21.58 5.79
CA LEU A 409 -15.55 -22.78 6.38
C LEU A 409 -15.42 -23.95 5.40
N ARG A 410 -14.86 -25.08 5.84
CA ARG A 410 -14.86 -26.31 5.04
C ARG A 410 -16.24 -26.96 5.07
N VAL A 411 -16.94 -26.97 3.94
CA VAL A 411 -18.31 -27.49 3.81
C VAL A 411 -18.38 -28.89 3.21
N ARG A 412 -17.34 -29.33 2.50
CA ARG A 412 -17.24 -30.69 1.91
C ARG A 412 -15.83 -31.24 2.07
N TYR A 413 -15.70 -32.54 2.32
CA TYR A 413 -14.43 -33.28 2.32
C TYR A 413 -14.68 -34.78 2.08
N GLU A 414 -14.37 -35.27 0.88
CA GLU A 414 -14.66 -36.66 0.49
C GLU A 414 -13.70 -37.17 -0.60
N PRO A 415 -13.60 -38.50 -0.84
CA PRO A 415 -12.80 -39.05 -1.92
C PRO A 415 -13.25 -38.53 -3.30
N SER A 416 -12.31 -38.35 -4.22
CA SER A 416 -12.63 -38.01 -5.61
C SER A 416 -13.39 -39.17 -6.28
N PRO A 417 -14.50 -38.91 -7.01
CA PRO A 417 -15.24 -39.94 -7.72
C PRO A 417 -14.38 -40.73 -8.72
N ASP A 418 -13.37 -40.07 -9.29
CA ASP A 418 -12.53 -40.64 -10.36
C ASP A 418 -11.28 -41.37 -9.81
N ASN A 419 -10.88 -41.12 -8.57
CA ASN A 419 -9.64 -41.66 -7.99
C ASN A 419 -9.69 -41.67 -6.45
N ASP A 420 -9.71 -42.87 -5.86
CA ASP A 420 -9.79 -43.08 -4.39
C ASP A 420 -8.53 -42.62 -3.60
N LYS A 421 -7.44 -42.32 -4.31
CA LYS A 421 -6.21 -41.72 -3.75
C LYS A 421 -6.23 -40.20 -3.73
N GLU A 422 -7.27 -39.60 -4.29
CA GLU A 422 -7.49 -38.16 -4.31
C GLU A 422 -8.71 -37.80 -3.49
N MET A 423 -8.73 -36.56 -3.02
CA MET A 423 -9.80 -36.00 -2.22
C MET A 423 -10.29 -34.72 -2.88
N ILE A 424 -11.57 -34.42 -2.68
CA ILE A 424 -12.19 -33.14 -2.98
C ILE A 424 -12.52 -32.46 -1.64
N SER A 425 -12.13 -31.20 -1.51
CA SER A 425 -12.51 -30.34 -0.38
C SER A 425 -13.09 -29.02 -0.85
N GLU A 426 -14.22 -28.63 -0.30
CA GLU A 426 -14.87 -27.33 -0.62
C GLU A 426 -14.82 -26.41 0.59
N TRP A 427 -14.46 -25.16 0.34
CA TRP A 427 -14.32 -24.09 1.34
C TRP A 427 -15.12 -22.87 0.90
N LYS A 428 -15.86 -22.28 1.84
CA LYS A 428 -16.70 -21.11 1.59
C LYS A 428 -16.30 -19.92 2.44
N VAL A 429 -16.16 -18.78 1.79
CA VAL A 429 -15.97 -17.47 2.41
C VAL A 429 -17.18 -16.61 2.06
N ASP A 430 -18.22 -16.68 2.90
CA ASP A 430 -19.52 -16.02 2.65
C ASP A 430 -19.53 -14.52 3.00
N THR A 431 -18.55 -14.06 3.76
CA THR A 431 -18.36 -12.63 4.04
C THR A 431 -17.37 -12.05 3.03
N PRO A 432 -17.65 -10.91 2.37
CA PRO A 432 -16.70 -10.31 1.44
C PRO A 432 -15.36 -9.95 2.11
N VAL A 433 -14.28 -10.55 1.63
CA VAL A 433 -12.89 -10.32 2.09
C VAL A 433 -12.02 -9.88 0.93
N ALA A 434 -10.95 -9.13 1.23
CA ALA A 434 -10.08 -8.56 0.19
C ALA A 434 -9.18 -9.60 -0.47
N LEU A 435 -8.83 -10.66 0.27
CA LEU A 435 -7.85 -11.67 -0.13
C LEU A 435 -8.22 -13.04 0.45
N THR A 436 -7.81 -14.10 -0.23
CA THR A 436 -7.87 -15.48 0.26
C THR A 436 -6.59 -16.24 -0.12
N THR A 437 -6.27 -17.29 0.62
CA THR A 437 -5.06 -18.11 0.40
C THR A 437 -5.32 -19.58 0.75
N PHE A 438 -4.35 -20.43 0.43
CA PHE A 438 -4.38 -21.85 0.77
C PHE A 438 -2.97 -22.45 0.89
N GLY A 439 -2.89 -23.63 1.48
CA GLY A 439 -1.68 -24.43 1.60
C GLY A 439 -1.99 -25.89 1.31
N VAL A 440 -0.98 -26.64 0.84
CA VAL A 440 -1.10 -28.06 0.52
C VAL A 440 0.05 -28.82 1.16
N GLY A 441 -0.27 -29.74 2.05
CA GLY A 441 0.72 -30.55 2.77
C GLY A 441 0.05 -31.60 3.65
N PRO A 442 0.81 -32.40 4.39
CA PRO A 442 0.28 -33.50 5.19
C PRO A 442 -0.44 -33.03 6.47
N PHE A 443 -1.19 -31.92 6.42
CA PHE A 443 -1.71 -31.23 7.58
C PHE A 443 -2.57 -32.08 8.52
N GLU A 444 -2.42 -31.88 9.83
CA GLU A 444 -3.27 -32.44 10.88
C GLU A 444 -4.12 -31.35 11.52
N PRO A 445 -5.47 -31.43 11.46
CA PRO A 445 -6.33 -30.41 12.05
C PRO A 445 -6.51 -30.63 13.56
N HIS A 446 -6.34 -29.56 14.33
CA HIS A 446 -6.66 -29.48 15.74
C HIS A 446 -7.70 -28.39 15.93
N THR A 447 -8.93 -28.78 16.30
CA THR A 447 -10.08 -27.87 16.37
C THR A 447 -10.62 -27.75 17.79
N GLU A 448 -10.80 -26.52 18.26
CA GLU A 448 -11.55 -26.19 19.47
C GLU A 448 -12.66 -25.18 19.17
N MET A 449 -13.59 -25.00 20.11
CA MET A 449 -14.68 -24.03 19.98
C MET A 449 -14.48 -22.88 20.95
N VAL A 450 -14.48 -21.65 20.44
CA VAL A 450 -14.51 -20.45 21.27
C VAL A 450 -15.93 -19.91 21.36
N ASP A 451 -16.37 -19.57 22.58
CA ASP A 451 -17.62 -18.87 22.82
C ASP A 451 -17.34 -17.36 22.88
N LEU A 452 -17.89 -16.61 21.94
CA LEU A 452 -17.88 -15.15 21.90
C LEU A 452 -19.32 -14.66 22.11
N LYS A 453 -19.68 -14.36 23.37
CA LYS A 453 -21.00 -13.84 23.77
C LYS A 453 -22.18 -14.70 23.28
N GLY A 454 -22.04 -16.02 23.33
CA GLY A 454 -23.04 -17.01 22.90
C GLY A 454 -22.90 -17.47 21.45
N ASN A 455 -22.01 -16.86 20.66
CA ASN A 455 -21.66 -17.35 19.33
C ASN A 455 -20.48 -18.33 19.42
N LYS A 456 -20.69 -19.59 19.02
CA LYS A 456 -19.66 -20.63 19.07
C LYS A 456 -18.93 -20.73 17.74
N ILE A 457 -17.65 -20.38 17.73
CA ILE A 457 -16.83 -20.32 16.52
C ILE A 457 -15.77 -21.43 16.55
N PRO A 458 -15.64 -22.25 15.50
CA PRO A 458 -14.56 -23.22 15.39
C PRO A 458 -13.23 -22.52 15.13
N ILE A 459 -12.23 -22.85 15.95
CA ILE A 459 -10.83 -22.44 15.83
C ILE A 459 -10.02 -23.67 15.43
N THR A 460 -9.42 -23.67 14.24
CA THR A 460 -8.64 -24.83 13.77
C THR A 460 -7.19 -24.46 13.47
N PHE A 461 -6.25 -25.16 14.10
CA PHE A 461 -4.84 -25.13 13.71
C PHE A 461 -4.50 -26.36 12.85
N TYR A 462 -3.91 -26.12 11.68
CA TYR A 462 -3.44 -27.16 10.76
C TYR A 462 -1.91 -27.32 10.93
N SER A 463 -1.51 -28.29 11.74
CA SER A 463 -0.11 -28.63 12.06
C SER A 463 0.50 -29.58 11.02
N LEU A 464 1.80 -29.87 11.11
CA LEU A 464 2.48 -30.86 10.27
C LEU A 464 2.87 -32.11 11.09
N PRO A 465 2.58 -33.34 10.62
CA PRO A 465 2.92 -34.59 11.31
C PRO A 465 4.43 -34.76 11.48
N GLY A 466 4.84 -35.32 12.63
CA GLY A 466 6.25 -35.65 12.89
C GLY A 466 7.18 -34.45 13.04
N TYR A 467 6.70 -33.24 12.78
CA TYR A 467 7.36 -32.02 13.21
C TYR A 467 7.15 -31.88 14.71
N LEU A 468 8.19 -32.16 15.47
CA LEU A 468 8.28 -31.75 16.87
C LEU A 468 8.28 -30.21 16.89
N LEU A 469 7.09 -29.61 16.83
CA LEU A 469 6.91 -28.24 17.27
C LEU A 469 7.26 -28.26 18.76
N ALA A 470 8.26 -27.47 19.15
CA ALA A 470 8.59 -27.35 20.57
C ALA A 470 7.44 -26.64 21.35
N ILE A 471 6.52 -25.99 20.62
CA ILE A 471 5.21 -25.55 21.09
C ILE A 471 4.13 -26.49 20.56
N LYS A 472 3.32 -27.06 21.45
CA LYS A 472 2.22 -27.97 21.07
C LYS A 472 1.08 -27.23 20.37
N GLU A 473 0.33 -27.95 19.56
CA GLU A 473 -0.85 -27.47 18.84
C GLU A 473 -1.88 -26.83 19.78
N ASP A 474 -2.11 -27.46 20.94
CA ASP A 474 -3.01 -26.94 21.99
C ASP A 474 -2.63 -25.53 22.46
N PHE A 475 -1.33 -25.22 22.51
CA PHE A 475 -0.87 -23.87 22.86
C PHE A 475 -1.26 -22.89 21.77
N VAL A 476 -1.02 -23.22 20.49
CA VAL A 476 -1.34 -22.31 19.38
C VAL A 476 -2.84 -22.03 19.37
N VAL A 477 -3.67 -23.07 19.45
CA VAL A 477 -5.12 -22.95 19.49
C VAL A 477 -5.58 -22.11 20.70
N ALA A 478 -5.00 -22.34 21.89
CA ALA A 478 -5.30 -21.55 23.07
C ALA A 478 -4.95 -20.06 22.90
N GLU A 479 -3.79 -19.74 22.31
CA GLU A 479 -3.38 -18.36 22.07
C GLU A 479 -4.24 -17.65 21.02
N LEU A 480 -4.67 -18.36 19.97
CA LEU A 480 -5.66 -17.85 19.00
C LEU A 480 -6.99 -17.52 19.69
N MET A 481 -7.53 -18.44 20.49
CA MET A 481 -8.78 -18.23 21.23
C MET A 481 -8.68 -17.06 22.21
N ASN A 482 -7.59 -16.98 22.98
CA ASN A 482 -7.40 -15.95 23.98
C ASN A 482 -7.24 -14.56 23.34
N SER A 483 -6.45 -14.47 22.27
CA SER A 483 -6.29 -13.24 21.51
C SER A 483 -7.62 -12.80 20.89
N LEU A 484 -8.37 -13.73 20.30
CA LEU A 484 -9.67 -13.45 19.69
C LEU A 484 -10.69 -12.93 20.72
N ARG A 485 -10.77 -13.54 21.91
CA ARG A 485 -11.61 -13.05 23.03
C ARG A 485 -11.20 -11.66 23.48
N TYR A 486 -9.89 -11.44 23.63
CA TYR A 486 -9.35 -10.16 24.09
C TYR A 486 -9.67 -9.03 23.10
N PHE A 487 -9.37 -9.21 21.82
CA PHE A 487 -9.63 -8.21 20.80
C PHE A 487 -11.13 -8.03 20.51
N SER A 488 -11.95 -9.08 20.64
CA SER A 488 -13.41 -8.93 20.57
C SER A 488 -13.95 -8.02 21.67
N ALA A 489 -13.33 -8.02 22.85
CA ALA A 489 -13.70 -7.14 23.95
C ALA A 489 -13.23 -5.69 23.74
N LEU A 490 -12.09 -5.48 23.08
CA LEU A 490 -11.52 -4.15 22.87
C LEU A 490 -12.06 -3.42 21.62
N PHE A 491 -12.25 -4.16 20.53
CA PHE A 491 -12.47 -3.56 19.20
C PHE A 491 -13.87 -3.81 18.65
N GLY A 492 -14.59 -4.81 19.18
CA GLY A 492 -15.93 -5.19 18.75
C GLY A 492 -16.01 -6.62 18.23
N ASP A 493 -17.21 -7.09 17.90
CA ASP A 493 -17.45 -8.51 17.63
C ASP A 493 -16.74 -9.03 16.36
N TYR A 494 -16.17 -10.24 16.47
CA TYR A 494 -15.58 -10.96 15.33
C TYR A 494 -16.66 -11.35 14.30
N PRO A 495 -16.52 -11.00 13.01
CA PRO A 495 -17.61 -11.10 12.04
C PRO A 495 -17.71 -12.45 11.33
N TYR A 496 -16.71 -13.33 11.42
CA TYR A 496 -16.62 -14.52 10.57
C TYR A 496 -17.12 -15.79 11.26
N GLY A 497 -17.54 -16.78 10.45
CA GLY A 497 -18.10 -18.05 10.93
C GLY A 497 -17.06 -19.09 11.37
N SER A 498 -15.78 -18.87 11.06
CA SER A 498 -14.65 -19.72 11.44
C SER A 498 -13.40 -18.87 11.62
N PHE A 499 -12.42 -19.41 12.33
CA PHE A 499 -11.07 -18.86 12.35
C PHE A 499 -10.08 -20.02 12.38
N GLY A 500 -8.92 -19.84 11.76
CA GLY A 500 -7.91 -20.88 11.76
C GLY A 500 -6.53 -20.32 11.52
N ALA A 501 -5.57 -21.21 11.67
CA ALA A 501 -4.20 -20.97 11.29
C ALA A 501 -3.64 -22.24 10.65
N MET A 502 -2.76 -22.09 9.69
CA MET A 502 -1.94 -23.19 9.21
C MET A 502 -0.48 -22.87 9.43
N TYR A 503 0.29 -23.93 9.69
CA TYR A 503 1.74 -23.82 9.64
C TYR A 503 2.18 -23.28 8.28
N HIS A 504 3.26 -22.50 8.25
CA HIS A 504 3.86 -21.94 7.04
C HIS A 504 5.41 -22.00 7.13
N PRO A 505 6.11 -22.39 6.06
CA PRO A 505 7.54 -22.71 6.13
C PRO A 505 8.46 -21.49 6.03
N ARG A 506 7.95 -20.32 5.63
CA ARG A 506 8.75 -19.09 5.60
C ARG A 506 8.73 -18.43 6.98
N ALA A 507 9.80 -17.74 7.35
CA ALA A 507 9.94 -17.05 8.63
C ALA A 507 9.16 -15.72 8.70
N PHE A 508 7.91 -15.71 8.21
CA PHE A 508 6.99 -14.58 8.31
C PHE A 508 5.57 -15.07 8.65
N GLY A 509 4.74 -14.16 9.16
CA GLY A 509 3.31 -14.35 9.37
C GLY A 509 2.48 -13.59 8.36
N GLN A 510 1.26 -14.06 8.14
CA GLN A 510 0.29 -13.33 7.33
C GLN A 510 -1.12 -13.64 7.81
N GLY A 511 -1.82 -12.61 8.30
CA GLY A 511 -3.20 -12.70 8.74
C GLY A 511 -4.18 -12.42 7.61
N PHE A 512 -4.68 -13.46 6.94
CA PHE A 512 -5.84 -13.33 6.07
C PHE A 512 -7.12 -13.45 6.91
N ALA A 513 -8.21 -12.85 6.45
CA ALA A 513 -9.52 -13.08 7.02
C ALA A 513 -9.78 -14.58 7.18
N THR A 514 -10.13 -15.01 8.39
CA THR A 514 -10.39 -16.41 8.80
C THR A 514 -9.20 -17.38 8.79
N MET A 515 -8.03 -17.02 8.27
CA MET A 515 -6.88 -17.94 8.15
C MET A 515 -5.53 -17.23 8.34
N LEU A 516 -4.78 -17.62 9.37
CA LEU A 516 -3.41 -17.16 9.56
C LEU A 516 -2.39 -18.12 8.93
N LEU A 517 -1.32 -17.55 8.38
CA LEU A 517 -0.09 -18.27 8.05
C LEU A 517 0.89 -18.10 9.20
N LEU A 518 1.25 -19.16 9.91
CA LEU A 518 2.13 -19.08 11.07
C LEU A 518 3.45 -19.83 10.85
N PRO A 519 4.61 -19.20 11.04
CA PRO A 519 5.89 -19.87 10.98
C PRO A 519 6.07 -20.86 12.13
N ARG A 520 7.12 -21.68 12.03
CA ARG A 520 7.59 -22.46 13.18
C ARG A 520 7.98 -21.53 14.32
N SER A 521 7.52 -21.84 15.53
CA SER A 521 8.04 -21.26 16.75
C SER A 521 8.58 -22.35 17.66
N ASP A 522 9.82 -22.17 18.11
CA ASP A 522 10.53 -23.16 18.91
C ASP A 522 10.31 -22.99 20.43
N ASN A 523 9.78 -21.85 20.89
CA ASN A 523 9.61 -21.61 22.33
C ASN A 523 8.45 -20.65 22.59
N ALA A 524 7.71 -20.86 23.68
CA ALA A 524 6.70 -19.92 24.15
C ALA A 524 7.36 -18.70 24.80
N THR A 525 7.70 -17.69 23.99
CA THR A 525 8.36 -16.45 24.43
C THR A 525 7.44 -15.25 24.23
N LYS A 526 7.81 -14.10 24.82
CA LYS A 526 7.14 -12.82 24.55
C LYS A 526 7.00 -12.50 23.05
N TYR A 527 7.99 -12.85 22.24
CA TYR A 527 7.95 -12.63 20.79
C TYR A 527 6.89 -13.51 20.14
N THR A 528 6.76 -14.77 20.59
CA THR A 528 5.72 -15.69 20.10
C THR A 528 4.32 -15.24 20.48
N PHE A 529 4.12 -14.78 21.73
CA PHE A 529 2.83 -14.26 22.16
C PHE A 529 2.45 -13.00 21.38
N SER A 530 3.38 -12.04 21.27
CA SER A 530 3.18 -10.80 20.51
C SER A 530 2.89 -11.10 19.04
N PHE A 531 3.59 -12.07 18.44
CA PHE A 531 3.42 -12.44 17.05
C PHE A 531 2.06 -13.11 16.78
N ILE A 532 1.69 -14.16 17.52
CA ILE A 532 0.38 -14.83 17.30
C ILE A 532 -0.78 -13.84 17.50
N SER A 533 -0.66 -12.97 18.50
CA SER A 533 -1.67 -11.94 18.75
C SER A 533 -1.64 -10.80 17.73
N HIS A 534 -0.48 -10.41 17.19
CA HIS A 534 -0.38 -9.52 16.02
C HIS A 534 -1.17 -10.09 14.84
N GLU A 535 -0.87 -11.34 14.44
CA GLU A 535 -1.54 -11.99 13.31
C GLU A 535 -3.05 -12.15 13.57
N THR A 536 -3.46 -12.46 14.81
CA THR A 536 -4.87 -12.52 15.19
C THR A 536 -5.55 -11.14 15.17
N ALA A 537 -4.82 -10.06 15.46
CA ALA A 537 -5.36 -8.71 15.43
C ALA A 537 -5.70 -8.24 14.01
N HIS A 538 -5.09 -8.83 12.96
CA HIS A 538 -5.44 -8.53 11.57
C HIS A 538 -6.90 -8.81 11.21
N GLN A 539 -7.55 -9.72 11.97
CA GLN A 539 -8.99 -9.97 11.84
C GLN A 539 -9.84 -8.70 12.06
N TRP A 540 -9.30 -7.68 12.76
CA TRP A 540 -9.86 -6.33 12.79
C TRP A 540 -9.08 -5.37 11.89
N TRP A 541 -7.75 -5.36 12.01
CA TRP A 541 -6.87 -4.41 11.33
C TRP A 541 -6.34 -4.96 10.01
N GLY A 542 -6.95 -4.56 8.90
CA GLY A 542 -6.67 -5.09 7.56
C GLY A 542 -7.84 -5.89 6.98
N ASP A 543 -8.50 -6.71 7.80
CA ASP A 543 -9.63 -7.54 7.34
C ASP A 543 -11.00 -6.87 7.55
N VAL A 544 -11.38 -6.50 8.78
CA VAL A 544 -12.64 -5.76 9.03
C VAL A 544 -12.49 -4.31 8.59
N VAL A 545 -11.44 -3.64 9.03
CA VAL A 545 -11.08 -2.29 8.62
C VAL A 545 -9.91 -2.40 7.65
N GLY A 546 -10.19 -2.34 6.36
CA GLY A 546 -9.14 -2.29 5.35
C GLY A 546 -8.46 -0.92 5.33
N TRP A 547 -7.28 -0.82 4.73
CA TRP A 547 -6.63 0.46 4.44
C TRP A 547 -6.94 0.90 3.01
N ARG A 548 -7.05 2.22 2.81
CA ARG A 548 -7.43 2.78 1.50
C ARG A 548 -6.30 2.73 0.47
N SER A 549 -5.09 3.07 0.89
CA SER A 549 -3.92 3.16 0.01
C SER A 549 -2.63 2.75 0.71
N TYR A 550 -1.53 2.66 -0.04
CA TYR A 550 -0.20 2.42 0.50
C TYR A 550 0.20 3.41 1.61
N ARG A 551 -0.37 4.63 1.59
CA ARG A 551 -0.13 5.67 2.60
C ARG A 551 -0.79 5.35 3.94
N ASP A 552 -1.84 4.53 3.91
CA ASP A 552 -2.70 4.19 5.04
C ASP A 552 -2.39 2.81 5.64
N GLN A 553 -1.42 2.08 5.06
CA GLN A 553 -1.06 0.72 5.49
C GLN A 553 -0.62 0.62 6.95
N TRP A 554 -0.11 1.70 7.54
CA TRP A 554 0.23 1.74 8.96
C TRP A 554 -1.00 1.53 9.87
N LEU A 555 -2.22 1.77 9.37
CA LEU A 555 -3.47 1.47 10.05
C LEU A 555 -3.74 -0.04 10.20
N SER A 556 -3.08 -0.87 9.39
CA SER A 556 -3.07 -2.33 9.54
C SER A 556 -1.91 -2.75 10.45
N GLU A 557 -0.68 -2.58 9.97
CA GLU A 557 0.50 -3.17 10.59
C GLU A 557 0.84 -2.55 11.93
N GLY A 558 0.79 -1.22 12.05
CA GLY A 558 1.06 -0.53 13.32
C GLY A 558 -0.01 -0.83 14.38
N PHE A 559 -1.26 -1.05 13.95
CA PHE A 559 -2.37 -1.40 14.83
C PHE A 559 -2.28 -2.85 15.31
N ALA A 560 -1.98 -3.78 14.41
CA ALA A 560 -1.71 -5.18 14.75
C ALA A 560 -0.49 -5.31 15.68
N GLU A 561 0.60 -4.59 15.38
CA GLU A 561 1.82 -4.61 16.18
C GLU A 561 1.59 -4.06 17.59
N TYR A 562 0.83 -2.95 17.72
CA TYR A 562 0.46 -2.46 19.04
C TYR A 562 -0.50 -3.39 19.78
N SER A 563 -1.39 -4.07 19.06
CA SER A 563 -2.28 -5.09 19.64
C SER A 563 -1.49 -6.26 20.22
N GLY A 564 -0.38 -6.67 19.57
CA GLY A 564 0.57 -7.64 20.12
C GLY A 564 1.23 -7.19 21.42
N VAL A 565 1.60 -5.91 21.51
CA VAL A 565 2.11 -5.31 22.76
C VAL A 565 1.03 -5.28 23.86
N LEU A 566 -0.20 -4.89 23.54
CA LEU A 566 -1.33 -4.87 24.48
C LEU A 566 -1.63 -6.27 25.04
N TYR A 567 -1.69 -7.27 24.16
CA TYR A 567 -1.92 -8.66 24.57
C TYR A 567 -0.79 -9.16 25.46
N THR A 568 0.47 -8.89 25.10
CA THR A 568 1.63 -9.24 25.93
C THR A 568 1.59 -8.57 27.30
N ALA A 569 1.20 -7.30 27.37
CA ALA A 569 1.06 -6.56 28.63
C ALA A 569 -0.05 -7.12 29.54
N ARG A 570 -1.09 -7.74 28.96
CA ARG A 570 -2.19 -8.36 29.71
C ARG A 570 -1.82 -9.70 30.34
N ARG A 571 -0.73 -10.34 29.89
CA ARG A 571 -0.20 -11.59 30.45
C ARG A 571 0.49 -11.37 31.79
N GLU A 572 0.85 -12.46 32.45
CA GLU A 572 1.42 -12.47 33.82
C GLU A 572 2.75 -11.73 33.99
N ARG A 573 3.45 -11.38 32.90
CA ARG A 573 4.78 -10.75 32.91
C ARG A 573 4.77 -9.37 32.23
N PRO A 574 4.37 -8.29 32.94
CA PRO A 574 4.30 -6.93 32.37
C PRO A 574 5.62 -6.42 31.77
N LYS A 575 6.77 -6.85 32.32
CA LYS A 575 8.11 -6.49 31.82
C LYS A 575 8.35 -6.92 30.37
N ASP A 576 7.70 -7.99 29.92
CA ASP A 576 7.86 -8.48 28.55
C ASP A 576 7.38 -7.43 27.54
N ALA A 577 6.29 -6.72 27.84
CA ALA A 577 5.78 -5.64 27.00
C ALA A 577 6.69 -4.40 27.04
N GLU A 578 7.29 -4.08 28.19
CA GLU A 578 8.27 -3.00 28.32
C GLU A 578 9.51 -3.26 27.44
N GLU A 579 10.00 -4.50 27.42
CA GLU A 579 11.13 -4.92 26.57
C GLU A 579 10.79 -4.85 25.07
N LEU A 580 9.57 -5.22 24.67
CA LEU A 580 9.11 -5.06 23.27
C LEU A 580 9.11 -3.58 22.86
N VAL A 581 8.53 -2.71 23.69
CA VAL A 581 8.51 -1.25 23.45
C VAL A 581 9.92 -0.69 23.38
N HIS A 582 10.83 -1.14 24.26
CA HIS A 582 12.23 -0.72 24.21
C HIS A 582 12.90 -1.13 22.90
N SER A 583 12.74 -2.38 22.47
CA SER A 583 13.27 -2.90 21.19
C SER A 583 12.77 -2.10 19.99
N MET A 584 11.45 -1.82 19.94
CA MET A 584 10.86 -0.97 18.90
C MET A 584 11.51 0.40 18.84
N ARG A 585 11.75 1.05 19.99
CA ARG A 585 12.40 2.37 20.05
C ARG A 585 13.87 2.35 19.66
N GLU A 586 14.60 1.28 19.99
CA GLU A 586 15.99 1.11 19.56
C GLU A 586 16.08 0.92 18.05
N SER A 587 15.13 0.18 17.45
CA SER A 587 15.10 -0.08 16.00
C SER A 587 15.06 1.21 15.17
N LEU A 588 14.32 2.22 15.63
CA LEU A 588 14.19 3.52 14.95
C LEU A 588 15.52 4.31 14.86
N ARG A 589 16.47 4.00 15.73
CA ARG A 589 17.79 4.66 15.79
C ARG A 589 18.87 3.87 15.05
N GLN A 590 18.58 2.64 14.64
CA GLN A 590 19.54 1.86 13.86
C GLN A 590 19.68 2.43 12.45
N PRO A 591 20.84 2.26 11.81
CA PRO A 591 20.99 2.62 10.41
C PRO A 591 20.13 1.72 9.51
N PRO A 592 19.65 2.24 8.38
CA PRO A 592 18.88 1.44 7.44
C PRO A 592 19.74 0.33 6.81
N GLU A 593 19.11 -0.81 6.55
CA GLU A 593 19.69 -1.89 5.76
C GLU A 593 19.53 -1.58 4.27
N THR A 594 20.51 -2.00 3.49
CA THR A 594 20.58 -1.91 2.04
C THR A 594 20.87 -3.28 1.46
N GLN A 595 20.63 -3.44 0.17
CA GLN A 595 20.97 -4.69 -0.53
C GLN A 595 22.45 -5.10 -0.38
N LEU A 596 23.34 -4.13 -0.15
CA LEU A 596 24.79 -4.35 -0.09
C LEU A 596 25.35 -4.31 1.35
N GLY A 597 24.50 -4.18 2.36
CA GLY A 597 24.91 -4.06 3.76
C GLY A 597 24.21 -2.91 4.49
N ILE A 598 24.85 -2.32 5.49
CA ILE A 598 24.25 -1.31 6.37
C ILE A 598 24.64 0.10 5.89
N ALA A 599 23.66 0.98 5.72
CA ALA A 599 23.87 2.38 5.38
C ALA A 599 24.23 3.25 6.61
N SER A 600 24.32 4.56 6.42
CA SER A 600 24.56 5.53 7.51
C SER A 600 23.27 6.28 7.86
N GLY A 601 23.26 6.98 9.01
CA GLY A 601 22.10 7.70 9.50
C GLY A 601 21.19 6.81 10.34
N ARG A 602 19.95 7.25 10.57
CA ARG A 602 18.94 6.51 11.34
C ARG A 602 17.76 6.18 10.43
N VAL A 603 17.15 5.02 10.61
CA VAL A 603 15.99 4.61 9.81
C VAL A 603 14.80 5.55 9.99
N VAL A 604 14.62 6.19 11.16
CA VAL A 604 13.56 7.20 11.40
C VAL A 604 13.66 8.43 10.50
N ASP A 605 14.86 8.75 10.01
CA ASP A 605 15.11 9.92 9.15
C ASP A 605 14.85 9.62 7.66
N VAL A 606 14.55 8.36 7.30
CA VAL A 606 14.30 7.95 5.90
C VAL A 606 13.04 8.62 5.34
N GLY A 607 12.00 8.75 6.18
CA GLY A 607 10.75 9.39 5.80
C GLY A 607 9.60 9.18 6.79
N PRO A 608 8.49 9.91 6.62
CA PRO A 608 7.33 9.83 7.51
C PRO A 608 6.50 8.55 7.25
N LEU A 609 5.60 8.19 8.18
CA LEU A 609 4.77 6.97 8.06
C LEU A 609 3.93 6.96 6.78
N ILE A 610 3.41 8.13 6.41
CA ILE A 610 2.57 8.34 5.22
C ILE A 610 3.27 8.01 3.88
N LEU A 611 4.60 7.81 3.86
CA LEU A 611 5.29 7.29 2.66
C LEU A 611 5.02 5.80 2.41
N GLY A 612 4.55 5.04 3.40
CA GLY A 612 4.16 3.64 3.24
C GLY A 612 5.25 2.81 2.59
N ARG A 613 4.87 1.94 1.64
CA ARG A 613 5.80 1.08 0.86
C ARG A 613 6.98 1.82 0.20
N ARG A 614 6.87 3.13 -0.07
CA ARG A 614 7.99 3.91 -0.66
C ARG A 614 9.16 4.14 0.29
N LEU A 615 9.00 3.78 1.57
CA LEU A 615 10.10 3.73 2.53
C LEU A 615 11.07 2.59 2.22
N ALA A 616 10.59 1.47 1.66
CA ALA A 616 11.45 0.38 1.22
C ALA A 616 12.05 0.72 -0.15
N THR A 617 13.36 0.94 -0.18
CA THR A 617 14.17 1.04 -1.40
C THR A 617 15.41 0.17 -1.24
N ARG A 618 16.21 0.03 -2.29
CA ARG A 618 17.52 -0.65 -2.22
C ARG A 618 18.44 -0.09 -1.13
N GLU A 619 18.28 1.19 -0.78
CA GLU A 619 19.10 1.88 0.23
C GLU A 619 18.47 1.88 1.62
N THR A 620 17.25 1.38 1.74
CA THR A 620 16.43 1.46 2.96
C THR A 620 15.48 0.26 3.05
N GLU A 621 15.95 -0.95 2.77
CA GLU A 621 15.13 -2.16 2.60
C GLU A 621 14.24 -2.45 3.81
N ASN A 622 14.80 -2.32 5.02
CA ASN A 622 14.11 -2.56 6.29
C ASN A 622 13.29 -1.36 6.80
N ALA A 623 13.30 -0.22 6.11
CA ALA A 623 12.66 1.00 6.61
C ALA A 623 11.14 0.90 6.62
N TYR A 624 10.52 0.22 5.65
CA TYR A 624 9.08 -0.06 5.69
C TYR A 624 8.70 -0.82 6.96
N GLN A 625 9.36 -1.97 7.20
CA GLN A 625 9.08 -2.79 8.38
C GLN A 625 9.24 -1.98 9.67
N THR A 626 10.35 -1.25 9.79
CA THR A 626 10.64 -0.53 11.03
C THR A 626 9.70 0.66 11.27
N LEU A 627 9.33 1.41 10.23
CA LEU A 627 8.51 2.62 10.41
C LEU A 627 7.02 2.31 10.41
N ILE A 628 6.54 1.43 9.53
CA ILE A 628 5.12 1.12 9.42
C ILE A 628 4.63 0.26 10.59
N TYR A 629 5.45 -0.69 11.06
CA TYR A 629 5.12 -1.53 12.21
C TYR A 629 5.52 -0.85 13.53
N ASN A 630 6.83 -0.65 13.77
CA ASN A 630 7.30 -0.23 15.10
C ASN A 630 6.96 1.24 15.38
N LYS A 631 7.25 2.18 14.46
CA LYS A 631 6.86 3.59 14.68
C LYS A 631 5.34 3.72 14.71
N GLY A 632 4.61 3.03 13.81
CA GLY A 632 3.14 2.95 13.83
C GLY A 632 2.57 2.53 15.19
N ALA A 633 3.07 1.44 15.76
CA ALA A 633 2.67 0.96 17.08
C ALA A 633 3.00 1.97 18.20
N LEU A 634 4.17 2.60 18.15
CA LEU A 634 4.59 3.61 19.12
C LEU A 634 3.75 4.89 19.03
N VAL A 635 3.24 5.25 17.84
CA VAL A 635 2.28 6.35 17.66
C VAL A 635 0.95 6.03 18.32
N LEU A 636 0.40 4.83 18.13
CA LEU A 636 -0.81 4.39 18.84
C LEU A 636 -0.61 4.32 20.35
N ARG A 637 0.57 3.87 20.78
CA ARG A 637 0.95 3.84 22.19
C ARG A 637 0.95 5.24 22.81
N MET A 638 1.37 6.26 22.08
CA MET A 638 1.26 7.65 22.52
C MET A 638 -0.20 8.13 22.56
N LEU A 639 -1.03 7.74 21.59
CA LEU A 639 -2.47 8.03 21.64
C LEU A 639 -3.12 7.37 22.86
N HIS A 640 -2.79 6.10 23.16
CA HIS A 640 -3.23 5.43 24.39
C HIS A 640 -2.91 6.28 25.62
N PHE A 641 -1.68 6.79 25.73
CA PHE A 641 -1.31 7.70 26.82
C PHE A 641 -2.15 8.98 26.85
N LEU A 642 -2.38 9.62 25.70
CA LEU A 642 -3.12 10.88 25.64
C LEU A 642 -4.61 10.72 25.97
N PHE A 643 -5.16 9.53 25.77
CA PHE A 643 -6.55 9.20 26.04
C PHE A 643 -6.77 8.62 27.43
N ALA A 644 -5.76 7.98 28.01
CA ALA A 644 -5.85 7.43 29.35
C ALA A 644 -6.00 8.54 30.40
N ASP A 645 -6.80 8.28 31.43
CA ASP A 645 -6.91 9.21 32.55
C ASP A 645 -5.55 9.27 33.29
N PRO A 646 -4.90 10.44 33.41
CA PRO A 646 -3.58 10.55 33.99
C PRO A 646 -3.53 10.29 35.51
N GLN A 647 -4.68 10.32 36.20
CA GLN A 647 -4.80 10.05 37.63
C GLN A 647 -5.03 8.56 37.90
N THR A 648 -5.97 7.93 37.18
CA THR A 648 -6.35 6.52 37.41
C THR A 648 -5.57 5.55 36.53
N GLY A 649 -5.06 6.02 35.40
CA GLY A 649 -4.50 5.19 34.33
C GLY A 649 -5.55 4.45 33.52
N ASP A 650 -6.84 4.81 33.64
CA ASP A 650 -7.94 4.17 32.91
C ASP A 650 -7.82 4.43 31.41
N PRO A 651 -7.62 3.39 30.58
CA PRO A 651 -7.46 3.52 29.14
C PRO A 651 -8.79 3.45 28.37
N GLN A 652 -9.95 3.33 29.04
CA GLN A 652 -11.23 3.09 28.38
C GLN A 652 -11.53 4.07 27.23
N PRO A 653 -11.28 5.40 27.33
CA PRO A 653 -11.50 6.31 26.21
C PRO A 653 -10.71 5.97 24.95
N PHE A 654 -9.51 5.38 25.08
CA PHE A 654 -8.74 4.91 23.94
C PHE A 654 -9.44 3.74 23.27
N TYR A 655 -9.91 2.75 24.04
CA TYR A 655 -10.60 1.59 23.48
C TYR A 655 -11.96 1.94 22.88
N ASP A 656 -12.68 2.89 23.47
CA ASP A 656 -13.93 3.42 22.90
C ASP A 656 -13.70 4.06 21.53
N MET A 657 -12.63 4.85 21.37
CA MET A 657 -12.21 5.41 20.08
C MET A 657 -11.85 4.32 19.07
N MET A 658 -11.07 3.30 19.47
CA MET A 658 -10.68 2.20 18.57
C MET A 658 -11.91 1.38 18.12
N SER A 659 -12.84 1.10 19.03
CA SER A 659 -14.08 0.37 18.71
C SER A 659 -15.02 1.18 17.83
N ASP A 660 -15.17 2.50 18.07
CA ASP A 660 -15.93 3.39 17.19
C ASP A 660 -15.29 3.47 15.79
N PHE A 661 -13.97 3.51 15.70
CA PHE A 661 -13.27 3.49 14.42
C PHE A 661 -13.55 2.21 13.62
N VAL A 662 -13.54 1.03 14.28
CA VAL A 662 -13.96 -0.24 13.68
C VAL A 662 -15.41 -0.19 13.24
N ALA A 663 -16.32 0.31 14.06
CA ALA A 663 -17.74 0.38 13.73
C ALA A 663 -18.01 1.27 12.50
N ARG A 664 -17.34 2.41 12.38
CA ARG A 664 -17.50 3.36 11.26
C ARG A 664 -16.94 2.84 9.93
N HIS A 665 -15.91 2.00 9.97
CA HIS A 665 -15.21 1.50 8.78
C HIS A 665 -15.38 -0.01 8.55
N ARG A 666 -16.34 -0.64 9.24
CA ARG A 666 -16.60 -2.07 9.17
C ARG A 666 -16.83 -2.51 7.72
N ASN A 667 -16.08 -3.52 7.29
CA ASN A 667 -16.10 -4.07 5.92
C ASN A 667 -15.77 -3.05 4.83
N GLY A 668 -15.14 -1.92 5.18
CA GLY A 668 -14.75 -0.87 4.27
C GLY A 668 -13.23 -0.66 4.23
N TRP A 669 -12.85 0.54 3.79
CA TRP A 669 -11.48 1.03 3.76
C TRP A 669 -11.39 2.34 4.53
N ALA A 670 -10.40 2.46 5.40
CA ALA A 670 -10.11 3.67 6.15
C ALA A 670 -8.89 4.41 5.60
N THR A 671 -8.88 5.73 5.77
CA THR A 671 -7.72 6.57 5.51
C THR A 671 -7.11 7.04 6.82
N THR A 672 -5.87 7.50 6.75
CA THR A 672 -5.21 8.19 7.86
C THR A 672 -6.06 9.37 8.34
N GLU A 673 -6.64 10.14 7.41
CA GLU A 673 -7.51 11.28 7.70
C GLU A 673 -8.81 10.87 8.40
N SER A 674 -9.43 9.73 8.02
CA SER A 674 -10.64 9.25 8.69
C SER A 674 -10.36 8.75 10.10
N PHE A 675 -9.18 8.17 10.35
CA PHE A 675 -8.73 7.86 11.71
C PHE A 675 -8.50 9.12 12.54
N ILE A 676 -7.86 10.15 11.97
CA ILE A 676 -7.65 11.45 12.63
C ILE A 676 -8.99 12.07 13.04
N GLU A 677 -10.00 12.00 12.17
CA GLU A 677 -11.34 12.50 12.48
C GLU A 677 -11.95 11.78 13.69
N VAL A 678 -11.93 10.44 13.72
CA VAL A 678 -12.44 9.67 14.85
C VAL A 678 -11.65 9.96 16.12
N ALA A 679 -10.32 10.01 16.05
CA ALA A 679 -9.48 10.35 17.18
C ALA A 679 -9.80 11.75 17.72
N ASN A 680 -10.00 12.75 16.86
CA ASN A 680 -10.39 14.10 17.28
C ASN A 680 -11.74 14.14 17.99
N ASN A 681 -12.74 13.40 17.48
CA ASN A 681 -14.08 13.33 18.06
C ASN A 681 -14.04 12.82 19.51
N HIS A 682 -13.18 11.85 19.80
CA HIS A 682 -13.02 11.29 21.15
C HIS A 682 -12.02 12.06 22.02
N PHE A 683 -10.98 12.67 21.43
CA PHE A 683 -9.90 13.30 22.19
C PHE A 683 -10.36 14.50 23.02
N THR A 684 -11.29 15.31 22.50
CA THR A 684 -11.70 16.57 23.14
C THR A 684 -12.29 16.38 24.54
N SER A 685 -12.85 15.21 24.86
CA SER A 685 -13.39 14.89 26.19
C SER A 685 -12.34 14.38 27.18
N THR A 686 -11.13 14.07 26.73
CA THR A 686 -10.08 13.50 27.57
C THR A 686 -9.56 14.50 28.61
N PRO A 687 -9.10 14.04 29.79
CA PRO A 687 -8.52 14.92 30.81
C PRO A 687 -7.33 15.73 30.31
N VAL A 688 -6.51 15.15 29.42
CA VAL A 688 -5.36 15.83 28.81
C VAL A 688 -5.82 16.99 27.93
N ALA A 689 -6.81 16.77 27.06
CA ALA A 689 -7.35 17.81 26.19
C ALA A 689 -7.96 18.96 27.00
N GLN A 690 -8.75 18.64 28.04
CA GLN A 690 -9.35 19.64 28.92
C GLN A 690 -8.30 20.45 29.70
N ARG A 691 -7.28 19.78 30.24
CA ARG A 691 -6.21 20.43 31.00
C ARG A 691 -5.43 21.45 30.18
N TYR A 692 -5.13 21.13 28.92
CA TYR A 692 -4.34 21.98 28.03
C TYR A 692 -5.19 22.79 27.04
N LYS A 693 -6.53 22.75 27.16
CA LYS A 693 -7.49 23.44 26.27
C LYS A 693 -7.27 23.12 24.78
N MET A 694 -6.97 21.86 24.50
CA MET A 694 -6.68 21.37 23.16
C MET A 694 -7.98 21.07 22.42
N LYS A 695 -8.09 21.53 21.18
CA LYS A 695 -9.30 21.36 20.35
C LYS A 695 -9.25 20.13 19.46
N ASP A 696 -8.04 19.66 19.15
CA ASP A 696 -7.79 18.54 18.25
C ASP A 696 -6.38 17.97 18.48
N LEU A 697 -6.09 16.89 17.78
CA LEU A 697 -4.82 16.17 17.67
C LEU A 697 -4.09 16.50 16.36
N ASN A 698 -4.46 17.54 15.61
CA ASN A 698 -3.82 17.82 14.31
C ASN A 698 -2.32 18.09 14.48
N TRP A 699 -1.92 18.72 15.59
CA TRP A 699 -0.51 18.87 15.95
C TRP A 699 0.20 17.52 16.14
N PHE A 700 -0.47 16.53 16.75
CA PHE A 700 0.08 15.21 17.04
C PHE A 700 0.32 14.45 15.75
N PHE A 701 -0.71 14.37 14.89
CA PHE A 701 -0.60 13.64 13.64
C PHE A 701 0.39 14.30 12.68
N ARG A 702 0.40 15.64 12.58
CA ARG A 702 1.43 16.36 11.80
C ARG A 702 2.84 15.95 12.23
N GLN A 703 3.12 16.02 13.54
CA GLN A 703 4.43 15.72 14.12
C GLN A 703 4.86 14.26 13.97
N TRP A 704 3.95 13.31 14.18
CA TRP A 704 4.33 11.90 14.34
C TRP A 704 4.03 11.03 13.14
N VAL A 705 3.09 11.43 12.28
CA VAL A 705 2.68 10.69 11.08
C VAL A 705 3.22 11.32 9.80
N TYR A 706 3.23 12.66 9.70
CA TYR A 706 3.65 13.38 8.48
C TYR A 706 5.09 13.93 8.55
N GLU A 707 5.71 14.00 9.73
CA GLU A 707 7.10 14.47 9.93
C GLU A 707 8.03 13.31 10.42
N THR A 708 9.34 13.56 10.37
CA THR A 708 10.40 12.56 10.66
C THR A 708 11.14 12.79 11.99
N TYR A 709 10.90 13.91 12.68
CA TYR A 709 11.64 14.26 13.89
C TYR A 709 11.58 13.17 14.98
N LEU A 710 12.69 13.03 15.71
CA LEU A 710 12.79 12.19 16.90
C LEU A 710 13.37 13.02 18.07
N PRO A 711 12.51 13.69 18.85
CA PRO A 711 12.94 14.62 19.90
C PRO A 711 13.69 13.96 21.05
N SER A 712 14.57 14.73 21.70
CA SER A 712 15.12 14.41 23.02
C SER A 712 14.54 15.34 24.09
N TYR A 713 14.19 14.80 25.25
CA TYR A 713 13.62 15.56 26.37
C TYR A 713 14.52 15.47 27.61
N ARG A 714 14.71 16.61 28.29
CA ARG A 714 15.47 16.67 29.54
C ARG A 714 14.79 17.58 30.56
N LEU A 715 14.42 17.04 31.72
CA LEU A 715 13.94 17.84 32.84
C LEU A 715 15.10 18.22 33.75
N GLU A 716 15.36 19.50 33.90
CA GLU A 716 16.21 20.03 34.98
C GLU A 716 15.35 20.65 36.08
N TYR A 717 15.55 20.28 37.34
CA TYR A 717 14.67 20.74 38.42
C TYR A 717 15.37 20.94 39.77
N ASP A 718 14.71 21.69 40.64
CA ASP A 718 15.01 21.88 42.06
C ASP A 718 13.72 21.68 42.90
N LEU A 719 13.88 21.37 44.18
CA LEU A 719 12.80 21.14 45.15
C LEU A 719 12.90 22.13 46.31
N GLU A 720 11.93 23.04 46.39
CA GLU A 720 11.83 24.02 47.47
C GLU A 720 10.75 23.59 48.48
N ASN A 721 11.10 23.47 49.76
CA ASN A 721 10.12 23.14 50.80
C ASN A 721 9.29 24.39 51.15
N ALA A 722 7.99 24.23 51.32
CA ALA A 722 7.10 25.26 51.83
C ALA A 722 6.80 25.05 53.32
N ALA A 723 6.40 26.13 54.00
CA ALA A 723 6.10 26.10 55.45
C ALA A 723 4.89 25.22 55.81
N ASP A 724 3.99 24.96 54.86
CA ASP A 724 2.81 24.10 55.02
C ASP A 724 3.12 22.60 54.83
N GLY A 725 4.40 22.23 54.67
CA GLY A 725 4.85 20.86 54.43
C GLY A 725 4.79 20.40 52.97
N SER A 726 4.20 21.20 52.08
CA SER A 726 4.25 20.95 50.64
C SER A 726 5.64 21.26 50.06
N VAL A 727 5.89 20.78 48.85
CA VAL A 727 7.12 21.05 48.11
C VAL A 727 6.77 21.66 46.76
N LEU A 728 7.59 22.59 46.32
CA LEU A 728 7.49 23.24 45.03
C LEU A 728 8.59 22.68 44.13
N LEU A 729 8.19 21.92 43.13
CA LEU A 729 9.07 21.46 42.06
C LEU A 729 9.15 22.59 41.02
N LYS A 730 10.32 23.22 40.91
CA LYS A 730 10.62 24.23 39.88
C LYS A 730 11.63 23.67 38.92
N GLY A 731 11.40 23.82 37.62
CA GLY A 731 12.32 23.29 36.63
C GLY A 731 12.10 23.82 35.23
N ILE A 732 12.89 23.29 34.30
CA ILE A 732 12.81 23.56 32.88
C ILE A 732 12.83 22.20 32.16
N VAL A 733 11.85 21.98 31.29
CA VAL A 733 11.86 20.87 30.32
C VAL A 733 12.52 21.39 29.05
N TYR A 734 13.68 20.85 28.72
CA TYR A 734 14.39 21.12 27.46
C TYR A 734 13.97 20.11 26.39
N GLN A 735 13.95 20.57 25.15
CA GLN A 735 13.64 19.77 23.97
C GLN A 735 14.66 20.05 22.87
N GLU A 736 15.23 18.98 22.33
CA GLU A 736 16.25 18.99 21.28
C GLU A 736 15.80 18.07 20.12
N ASN A 737 16.37 18.23 18.92
CA ASN A 737 16.07 17.40 17.73
C ASN A 737 14.59 17.42 17.29
N ALA A 738 13.93 18.57 17.41
CA ALA A 738 12.52 18.78 17.08
C ALA A 738 12.32 20.13 16.38
N GLY A 739 11.19 20.27 15.66
CA GLY A 739 10.79 21.54 15.06
C GLY A 739 10.49 22.63 16.10
N GLU A 740 10.55 23.91 15.70
CA GLU A 740 10.39 25.05 16.61
C GLU A 740 9.05 25.10 17.35
N LYS A 741 7.98 24.61 16.70
CA LYS A 741 6.61 24.58 17.24
C LYS A 741 6.22 23.21 17.81
N TRP A 742 7.20 22.36 18.05
CA TRP A 742 6.95 21.00 18.53
C TRP A 742 6.42 21.03 19.95
N PHE A 743 5.34 20.28 20.17
CA PHE A 743 4.64 20.17 21.43
C PHE A 743 4.49 18.72 21.85
N MET A 744 4.66 18.41 23.13
CA MET A 744 4.32 17.09 23.67
C MET A 744 4.07 17.12 25.19
N PRO A 745 2.90 16.64 25.69
CA PRO A 745 2.72 16.30 27.09
C PRO A 745 3.58 15.10 27.48
N LEU A 746 4.21 15.14 28.65
CA LEU A 746 5.11 14.11 29.15
C LEU A 746 4.67 13.65 30.55
N PRO A 747 4.64 12.33 30.82
CA PRO A 747 4.35 11.82 32.15
C PRO A 747 5.48 12.15 33.12
N LEU A 748 5.10 12.54 34.32
CA LEU A 748 5.99 12.81 35.45
C LEU A 748 5.63 11.83 36.57
N VAL A 749 6.60 11.06 37.06
CA VAL A 749 6.40 10.14 38.17
C VAL A 749 7.23 10.62 39.36
N LEU A 750 6.58 10.77 40.51
CA LEU A 750 7.17 11.16 41.76
C LEU A 750 7.15 9.96 42.69
N ARG A 751 8.32 9.48 43.12
CA ARG A 751 8.42 8.34 44.05
C ARG A 751 8.72 8.85 45.46
N TYR A 752 7.96 8.36 46.42
CA TYR A 752 8.06 8.68 47.84
C TYR A 752 8.54 7.45 48.63
N GLU A 753 8.64 7.60 49.94
CA GLU A 753 8.94 6.49 50.84
C GLU A 753 7.84 5.41 50.81
N LYS A 754 8.20 4.18 51.20
CA LYS A 754 7.28 3.02 51.31
C LYS A 754 6.56 2.65 49.99
N ASP A 755 7.28 2.73 48.87
CA ASP A 755 6.80 2.40 47.52
C ASP A 755 5.58 3.21 47.04
N GLN A 756 5.30 4.35 47.69
CA GLN A 756 4.26 5.26 47.24
C GLN A 756 4.73 6.05 46.01
N GLN A 757 3.86 6.18 45.01
CA GLN A 757 4.13 6.97 43.81
C GLN A 757 2.97 7.90 43.50
N ALA A 758 3.26 9.11 43.01
CA ALA A 758 2.29 10.00 42.40
C ALA A 758 2.61 10.18 40.92
N ARG A 759 1.56 10.30 40.10
CA ARG A 759 1.67 10.54 38.66
C ARG A 759 1.16 11.94 38.34
N GLY A 760 1.84 12.61 37.42
CA GLY A 760 1.52 13.94 36.94
C GLY A 760 1.87 14.09 35.48
N LEU A 761 1.60 15.28 34.95
CA LEU A 761 1.93 15.68 33.59
C LEU A 761 2.69 16.99 33.61
N VAL A 762 3.74 17.04 32.80
CA VAL A 762 4.39 18.27 32.32
C VAL A 762 4.23 18.33 30.80
N TYR A 763 4.69 19.40 30.16
CA TYR A 763 4.72 19.48 28.70
C TYR A 763 6.02 20.14 28.23
N ALA A 764 6.43 19.78 27.02
CA ALA A 764 7.45 20.47 26.26
C ALA A 764 6.78 21.28 25.14
N TYR A 765 7.22 22.52 24.95
CA TYR A 765 6.86 23.38 23.83
C TYR A 765 8.06 24.23 23.42
N GLY A 766 8.49 24.07 22.17
CA GLY A 766 9.70 24.71 21.67
C GLY A 766 10.97 24.24 22.41
N PRO A 767 12.10 24.97 22.32
CA PRO A 767 13.39 24.50 22.83
C PRO A 767 13.47 24.33 24.35
N SER A 768 12.66 25.08 25.12
CA SER A 768 12.64 25.00 26.58
C SER A 768 11.32 25.50 27.15
N THR A 769 10.80 24.82 28.19
CA THR A 769 9.53 25.16 28.84
C THR A 769 9.71 25.18 30.37
N PRO A 770 9.49 26.32 31.04
CA PRO A 770 9.53 26.37 32.50
C PRO A 770 8.34 25.64 33.11
N ILE A 771 8.57 24.94 34.23
CA ILE A 771 7.53 24.25 34.99
C ILE A 771 7.59 24.63 36.47
N GLN A 772 6.43 24.70 37.09
CA GLN A 772 6.28 24.94 38.52
C GLN A 772 5.08 24.16 39.04
N ILE A 773 5.32 23.16 39.90
CA ILE A 773 4.29 22.24 40.38
C ILE A 773 4.35 22.17 41.90
N LYS A 774 3.23 22.45 42.56
CA LYS A 774 3.07 22.21 44.01
C LYS A 774 2.74 20.72 44.22
N ILE A 775 3.55 20.04 45.01
CA ILE A 775 3.41 18.61 45.33
C ILE A 775 3.27 18.43 46.85
N PRO A 776 2.55 17.40 47.32
CA PRO A 776 2.12 17.30 48.73
C PRO A 776 3.25 17.05 49.73
N GLY A 777 4.42 16.62 49.27
CA GLY A 777 5.59 16.40 50.11
C GLY A 777 6.85 16.24 49.25
N ARG A 778 8.01 16.07 49.90
CA ARG A 778 9.29 15.90 49.20
C ARG A 778 9.40 14.49 48.61
N PRO A 779 9.52 14.33 47.28
CA PRO A 779 9.77 13.03 46.67
C PRO A 779 11.24 12.62 46.85
N LYS A 780 11.46 11.31 46.87
CA LYS A 780 12.80 10.70 46.81
C LYS A 780 13.38 10.80 45.40
N GLU A 781 12.54 10.57 44.40
CA GLU A 781 12.92 10.55 42.99
C GLU A 781 11.84 11.22 42.14
N VAL A 782 12.29 11.88 41.06
CA VAL A 782 11.45 12.52 40.05
C VAL A 782 11.89 11.98 38.71
N ASP A 783 11.00 11.26 38.05
CA ASP A 783 11.23 10.63 36.76
C ASP A 783 10.37 11.31 35.68
N LEU A 784 10.97 11.59 34.54
CA LEU A 784 10.27 12.04 33.34
C LEU A 784 10.14 10.84 32.40
N ASP A 785 8.89 10.48 32.08
CA ASP A 785 8.52 9.36 31.22
C ASP A 785 9.27 8.03 31.48
N PRO A 786 9.26 7.51 32.73
CA PRO A 786 10.01 6.30 33.06
C PRO A 786 9.49 5.02 32.38
N GLN A 787 8.25 5.01 31.88
CA GLN A 787 7.69 3.88 31.13
C GLN A 787 7.78 4.06 29.60
N HIS A 788 8.45 5.11 29.12
CA HIS A 788 8.66 5.38 27.70
C HIS A 788 7.36 5.45 26.89
N TRP A 789 6.32 6.08 27.44
CA TRP A 789 5.05 6.34 26.73
C TRP A 789 5.27 7.25 25.54
N VAL A 790 6.15 8.24 25.65
CA VAL A 790 6.39 9.25 24.61
C VAL A 790 7.58 8.83 23.77
N LEU A 791 7.38 8.71 22.46
CA LEU A 791 8.46 8.44 21.52
C LEU A 791 9.53 9.54 21.60
N SER A 792 10.78 9.15 21.86
CA SER A 792 11.90 10.08 21.98
C SER A 792 13.22 9.37 21.67
N GLU A 793 14.21 10.14 21.26
CA GLU A 793 15.59 9.67 21.13
C GLU A 793 16.22 9.45 22.50
N LYS A 794 16.02 10.41 23.40
CA LYS A 794 16.49 10.34 24.79
C LYS A 794 15.50 11.05 25.71
N THR A 795 15.24 10.47 26.87
CA THR A 795 14.57 11.14 27.98
C THR A 795 15.48 11.10 29.20
N SER A 796 15.66 12.23 29.88
CA SER A 796 16.54 12.31 31.07
C SER A 796 16.04 13.31 32.10
N VAL A 797 16.51 13.15 33.33
CA VAL A 797 16.24 14.06 34.43
C VAL A 797 17.54 14.42 35.13
N LYS A 798 17.69 15.70 35.50
CA LYS A 798 18.82 16.20 36.28
C LYS A 798 18.32 17.10 37.41
N ARG A 799 18.62 16.72 38.64
CA ARG A 799 18.40 17.58 39.81
C ARG A 799 19.55 18.57 39.93
N LEU A 800 19.25 19.86 40.04
CA LEU A 800 20.26 20.93 40.04
C LEU A 800 20.88 21.17 41.43
N LYS A 801 20.15 20.89 42.52
CA LYS A 801 20.59 21.09 43.91
C LYS A 801 20.11 20.00 44.88
#